data_AF-A0AA51LZ91-F1
#
_entry.id   AF-A0AA51LZ91-F1
#
_cell.length_a   1.000
_cell.length_b   1.000
_cell.length_c   1.000
_cell.angle_alpha   90.00
_cell.angle_beta   90.00
_cell.angle_gamma   90.00
#
_symmetry.space_group_name_H-M   'P 1'
#
loop_
_entity.id
_entity.type
_entity.pdbx_description
1 polymer ?
#
loop_
_entity_poly.entity_id
_entity_poly.type
_entity_poly.pdbx_seq_one_letter_code
_entity_poly.pdbx_strand_id
1 'polypeptide(L)'
;MDLSIDGPESLDVLAAEDAHVRALARIIRDTPSLTLEQAVAELAETGDPQKAQAAAQRIRELSEQIRNAQIPTSVVAGNIESWYPGPRAADKNWAALVEILNDDGWNDDMIADLDKSSTKVVANLPNPAGQGEYHCCGLVLGYVQSGKTTNFTAVIAKAADAGYRMFIVLSGIHDALRQQTQDRLNEQLWERNSNIWHRLTDEEDFRPTANVDALLSTRRQCVLAVVKKNGSRLRALKSWLFSARPEVLAACPVLIIDDEADQATVNTAKPDRQPSRINGLIREIVNKVPKSAYVGYTATPFANVLIDPGDYQDLYPRDFIVDLPRPLPYIGPEAIFGREPLDFDDSEIGDDGHDFVRSVPVNELDDLKPKGAAKRHEFDPRVTDSLDEALRYFLMSTAARRIRGKGNRHATALVHTSQHIDVHERTADAIRDHLDLLIRQLQRGDEALLQALRTQWKTECDRVPAADFDLDSVSWEAIAGALPAVAEAAEVIVDNSRSSERLSFDDDNPRVIVAVGGNTLSRGLTLEGLAVSFFVRTASAYDTLLQMGRWFGYRNGYADLTRIWMTDEMRGWFHHLATVEQEIRYDVERLEVEHLTPEQFGVRIRTHPSLAVTSAAKMQHARTAEASYAGRRLQTILFNHRDREWLADNIKAAQTLLGVYQRSWTTS
;
A
#
# COMPACT_ATOMS: atom_id res chain seq x y z
N MET A 1 37.71 18.75 27.05
CA MET A 1 36.94 20.01 26.93
C MET A 1 37.84 21.01 26.23
N ASP A 2 38.05 20.79 24.93
CA ASP A 2 38.67 21.78 24.05
C ASP A 2 37.53 22.37 23.21
N LEU A 3 37.28 23.66 23.37
CA LEU A 3 36.28 24.42 22.62
C LEU A 3 36.97 25.01 21.38
N SER A 4 37.30 24.20 20.39
CA SER A 4 37.64 24.73 19.06
C SER A 4 36.36 24.81 18.22
N ILE A 5 35.68 25.95 18.29
CA ILE A 5 34.57 26.29 17.39
C ILE A 5 35.20 26.92 16.15
N ASP A 6 35.05 26.29 14.99
CA ASP A 6 35.53 26.83 13.72
C ASP A 6 34.80 28.16 13.40
N GLY A 7 35.56 29.26 13.42
CA GLY A 7 35.23 30.51 12.72
C GLY A 7 34.63 31.65 13.57
N PRO A 8 35.37 32.76 13.81
CA PRO A 8 34.88 33.95 14.53
C PRO A 8 33.82 34.77 13.76
N GLU A 9 33.63 34.54 12.45
CA GLU A 9 32.64 35.28 11.64
C GLU A 9 31.18 34.88 11.93
N SER A 10 30.90 33.71 12.52
CA SER A 10 29.52 33.25 12.77
C SER A 10 28.87 33.88 14.01
N LEU A 11 29.67 34.29 15.01
CA LEU A 11 29.19 34.93 16.23
C LEU A 11 28.85 36.41 16.02
N ASP A 12 29.62 37.13 15.20
CA ASP A 12 29.41 38.55 14.94
C ASP A 12 28.12 38.83 14.14
N VAL A 13 27.70 37.89 13.28
CA VAL A 13 26.46 38.00 12.48
C VAL A 13 25.20 37.75 13.33
N LEU A 14 25.31 36.95 14.39
CA LEU A 14 24.22 36.65 15.33
C LEU A 14 24.17 37.61 16.54
N ALA A 15 25.27 38.29 16.88
CA ALA A 15 25.39 39.19 18.02
C ALA A 15 25.00 40.66 17.74
N ALA A 16 24.41 40.96 16.58
CA ALA A 16 24.07 42.32 16.17
C ALA A 16 23.11 43.05 17.15
N GLU A 17 22.36 42.32 17.97
CA GLU A 17 21.30 42.86 18.82
C GLU A 17 21.71 43.17 20.28
N ASP A 18 22.84 42.66 20.79
CA ASP A 18 23.28 42.87 22.18
C ASP A 18 24.71 43.44 22.26
N ALA A 19 24.88 44.58 22.93
CA ALA A 19 26.15 45.29 23.05
C ALA A 19 27.17 44.59 23.96
N HIS A 20 26.71 43.82 24.96
CA HIS A 20 27.58 43.12 25.91
C HIS A 20 28.06 41.79 25.34
N VAL A 21 27.23 41.10 24.56
CA VAL A 21 27.64 39.89 23.80
C VAL A 21 28.70 40.24 22.75
N ARG A 22 28.54 41.37 22.05
CA ARG A 22 29.56 41.89 21.11
C ARG A 22 30.88 42.24 21.80
N ALA A 23 30.84 42.83 22.98
CA ALA A 23 32.05 43.17 23.73
C ALA A 23 32.82 41.90 24.14
N LEU A 24 32.11 40.87 24.61
CA LEU A 24 32.69 39.57 24.99
C LEU A 24 33.25 38.81 23.78
N ALA A 25 32.52 38.76 22.67
CA ALA A 25 32.98 38.13 21.43
C ALA A 25 34.25 38.81 20.88
N ARG A 26 34.34 40.14 21.02
CA ARG A 26 35.52 40.92 20.63
C ARG A 26 36.75 40.63 21.49
N ILE A 27 36.60 40.51 22.83
CA ILE A 27 37.70 40.15 23.73
C ILE A 27 38.28 38.77 23.36
N ILE A 28 37.39 37.79 23.13
CA ILE A 28 37.78 36.42 22.74
C ILE A 28 38.48 36.41 21.37
N ARG A 29 38.00 37.22 20.42
CA ARG A 29 38.60 37.33 19.07
C ARG A 29 39.97 37.99 19.10
N ASP A 30 40.11 39.08 19.85
CA ASP A 30 41.33 39.88 19.86
C ASP A 30 42.45 39.17 20.66
N THR A 31 42.11 38.18 21.50
CA THR A 31 43.07 37.35 22.25
C THR A 31 42.65 35.86 22.29
N PRO A 32 43.01 35.06 21.27
CA PRO A 32 42.50 33.70 21.04
C PRO A 32 42.81 32.63 22.11
N SER A 33 43.67 32.94 23.09
CA SER A 33 44.08 32.01 24.15
C SER A 33 43.29 32.13 25.45
N LEU A 34 42.34 33.07 25.54
CA LEU A 34 41.51 33.28 26.73
C LEU A 34 40.29 32.36 26.72
N THR A 35 39.99 31.75 27.88
CA THR A 35 38.72 31.02 28.06
C THR A 35 37.56 32.01 28.24
N LEU A 36 36.32 31.55 27.98
CA LEU A 36 35.12 32.36 28.18
C LEU A 36 35.04 32.90 29.62
N GLU A 37 35.40 32.09 30.62
CA GLU A 37 35.44 32.50 32.02
C GLU A 37 36.44 33.62 32.29
N GLN A 38 37.59 33.62 31.60
CA GLN A 38 38.60 34.66 31.75
C GLN A 38 38.18 35.95 31.02
N ALA A 39 37.56 35.84 29.84
CA ALA A 39 37.00 36.99 29.12
C ALA A 39 35.85 37.67 29.88
N VAL A 40 35.06 36.88 30.63
CA VAL A 40 34.01 37.41 31.53
C VAL A 40 34.62 38.17 32.70
N ALA A 41 35.70 37.65 33.30
CA ALA A 41 36.39 38.33 34.39
C ALA A 41 36.95 39.69 33.93
N GLU A 42 37.54 39.74 32.75
CA GLU A 42 38.07 40.98 32.16
C GLU A 42 36.97 42.01 31.81
N LEU A 43 35.84 41.55 31.27
CA LEU A 43 34.69 42.43 31.01
C LEU A 43 34.02 42.89 32.32
N ALA A 44 34.05 42.07 33.38
CA ALA A 44 33.51 42.43 34.70
C ALA A 44 34.39 43.43 35.46
N GLU A 45 35.69 43.50 35.18
CA GLU A 45 36.59 44.52 35.75
C GLU A 45 36.33 45.92 35.18
N THR A 46 35.83 45.99 33.94
CA THR A 46 35.60 47.26 33.22
C THR A 46 34.12 47.65 33.09
N GLY A 47 33.20 46.80 33.58
CA GLY A 47 31.75 46.94 33.40
C GLY A 47 30.90 46.36 34.54
N ASP A 48 29.62 46.11 34.26
CA ASP A 48 28.68 45.52 35.23
C ASP A 48 28.85 43.98 35.28
N PRO A 49 29.26 43.40 36.43
CA PRO A 49 29.50 41.96 36.56
C PRO A 49 28.27 41.11 36.23
N GLN A 50 27.06 41.60 36.56
CA GLN A 50 25.83 40.84 36.29
C GLN A 50 25.55 40.77 34.79
N LYS A 51 25.86 41.83 34.04
CA LYS A 51 25.68 41.85 32.58
C LYS A 51 26.74 41.05 31.84
N ALA A 52 27.98 41.04 32.33
CA ALA A 52 29.03 40.18 31.79
C ALA A 52 28.66 38.69 31.97
N GLN A 53 28.13 38.32 33.14
CA GLN A 53 27.66 36.97 33.41
C GLN A 53 26.45 36.58 32.55
N ALA A 54 25.50 37.49 32.37
CA ALA A 54 24.32 37.28 31.52
C ALA A 54 24.71 37.12 30.04
N ALA A 55 25.66 37.92 29.54
CA ALA A 55 26.19 37.80 28.18
C ALA A 55 26.94 36.47 27.99
N ALA A 56 27.69 36.01 28.99
CA ALA A 56 28.35 34.70 28.97
C ALA A 56 27.34 33.55 28.95
N GLN A 57 26.29 33.64 29.74
CA GLN A 57 25.20 32.67 29.73
C GLN A 57 24.49 32.66 28.39
N ARG A 58 24.26 33.82 27.78
CA ARG A 58 23.70 33.93 26.43
C ARG A 58 24.61 33.34 25.37
N ILE A 59 25.93 33.53 25.46
CA ILE A 59 26.91 32.89 24.57
C ILE A 59 26.91 31.37 24.78
N ARG A 60 26.76 30.88 26.02
CA ARG A 60 26.63 29.43 26.29
C ARG A 60 25.35 28.85 25.71
N GLU A 61 24.21 29.54 25.90
CA GLU A 61 22.92 29.18 25.30
C GLU A 61 22.98 29.19 23.77
N LEU A 62 23.58 30.21 23.17
CA LEU A 62 23.77 30.30 21.72
C LEU A 62 24.76 29.25 21.22
N SER A 63 25.82 28.96 21.97
CA SER A 63 26.78 27.89 21.64
C SER A 63 26.16 26.50 21.80
N GLU A 64 25.24 26.31 22.76
CA GLU A 64 24.41 25.11 22.86
C GLU A 64 23.41 25.04 21.71
N GLN A 65 22.76 26.13 21.34
CA GLN A 65 21.88 26.18 20.16
C GLN A 65 22.64 25.91 18.87
N ILE A 66 23.86 26.42 18.72
CA ILE A 66 24.74 26.17 17.57
C ILE A 66 25.25 24.72 17.61
N ARG A 67 25.66 24.18 18.76
CA ARG A 67 25.99 22.75 18.91
C ARG A 67 24.79 21.85 18.59
N ASN A 68 23.58 22.26 18.98
CA ASN A 68 22.33 21.55 18.67
C ASN A 68 21.85 21.80 17.22
N ALA A 69 22.30 22.85 16.55
CA ALA A 69 21.95 23.20 15.17
C ALA A 69 22.98 22.73 14.13
N GLN A 70 24.23 22.45 14.52
CA GLN A 70 25.31 22.02 13.63
C GLN A 70 25.91 20.65 13.94
N ILE A 71 25.44 19.96 14.97
CA ILE A 71 25.69 18.52 15.11
C ILE A 71 24.33 17.85 14.92
N PRO A 72 24.11 17.09 13.83
CA PRO A 72 22.93 16.25 13.74
C PRO A 72 22.96 15.36 14.98
N THR A 73 22.04 15.59 15.91
CA THR A 73 21.81 14.60 16.94
C THR A 73 21.14 13.47 16.20
N SER A 74 21.94 12.47 15.83
CA SER A 74 21.45 11.22 15.28
C SER A 74 20.44 10.67 16.29
N VAL A 75 19.16 10.83 15.96
CA VAL A 75 18.12 10.10 16.68
C VAL A 75 18.24 8.68 16.16
N VAL A 76 18.90 7.84 16.95
CA VAL A 76 19.08 6.42 16.71
C VAL A 76 17.72 5.73 16.86
N ALA A 77 16.91 5.81 15.82
CA ALA A 77 15.83 4.85 15.59
C ALA A 77 16.44 3.69 14.79
N GLY A 78 16.89 2.65 15.49
CA GLY A 78 17.43 1.45 14.85
C GLY A 78 18.80 1.62 14.18
N ASN A 79 19.76 2.29 14.83
CA ASN A 79 21.16 2.40 14.36
C ASN A 79 21.41 3.10 13.01
N ILE A 80 20.43 3.80 12.45
CA ILE A 80 20.63 4.70 11.30
C ILE A 80 20.76 6.14 11.82
N GLU A 81 21.86 6.82 11.53
CA GLU A 81 21.97 8.27 11.75
C GLU A 81 21.00 9.00 10.80
N SER A 82 19.77 9.25 11.24
CA SER A 82 18.79 9.98 10.42
C SER A 82 18.91 11.49 10.58
N TRP A 83 18.88 12.21 9.46
CA TRP A 83 18.80 13.67 9.43
C TRP A 83 17.41 14.22 9.78
N TYR A 84 16.37 13.36 9.75
CA TYR A 84 14.99 13.75 9.99
C TYR A 84 14.46 13.06 11.26
N PRO A 85 14.40 13.76 12.42
CA PRO A 85 14.01 13.16 13.69
C PRO A 85 12.48 12.97 13.83
N GLY A 86 11.70 13.39 12.84
CA GLY A 86 10.24 13.45 12.91
C GLY A 86 9.71 14.89 12.84
N PRO A 87 8.38 15.05 12.86
CA PRO A 87 7.73 16.35 12.79
C PRO A 87 8.01 17.19 14.04
N ARG A 88 8.09 18.51 13.86
CA ARG A 88 8.36 19.51 14.91
C ARG A 88 7.08 20.29 15.21
N ALA A 89 7.01 20.89 16.41
CA ALA A 89 5.86 21.71 16.82
C ALA A 89 5.59 22.94 15.92
N ALA A 90 6.57 23.38 15.14
CA ALA A 90 6.43 24.50 14.21
C ALA A 90 6.01 24.08 12.78
N ASP A 91 5.96 22.78 12.51
CA ASP A 91 5.62 22.23 11.20
C ASP A 91 4.11 22.42 10.94
N LYS A 92 3.76 22.86 9.72
CA LYS A 92 2.40 23.31 9.40
C LYS A 92 1.62 22.28 8.61
N ASN A 93 2.30 21.56 7.72
CA ASN A 93 1.64 20.61 6.84
C ASN A 93 1.27 19.33 7.61
N TRP A 94 2.20 18.81 8.40
CA TRP A 94 1.94 17.66 9.27
C TRP A 94 0.85 17.96 10.30
N ALA A 95 0.92 19.11 10.98
CA ALA A 95 -0.09 19.49 11.98
C ALA A 95 -1.49 19.58 11.38
N ALA A 96 -1.64 20.24 10.22
CA ALA A 96 -2.92 20.33 9.52
C ALA A 96 -3.44 18.95 9.10
N LEU A 97 -2.56 18.05 8.63
CA LEU A 97 -2.95 16.68 8.28
C LEU A 97 -3.47 15.90 9.51
N VAL A 98 -2.79 16.01 10.66
CA VAL A 98 -3.23 15.35 11.90
C VAL A 98 -4.61 15.84 12.34
N GLU A 99 -4.87 17.14 12.26
CA GLU A 99 -6.20 17.67 12.58
C GLU A 99 -7.28 17.11 11.65
N ILE A 100 -7.02 17.03 10.34
CA ILE A 100 -7.98 16.45 9.37
C ILE A 100 -8.24 14.97 9.70
N LEU A 101 -7.19 14.19 9.95
CA LEU A 101 -7.35 12.76 10.27
C LEU A 101 -8.11 12.55 11.59
N ASN A 102 -7.90 13.42 12.59
CA ASN A 102 -8.67 13.39 13.83
C ASN A 102 -10.16 13.72 13.58
N ASP A 103 -10.45 14.70 12.71
CA ASP A 103 -11.82 15.02 12.29
C ASP A 103 -12.47 13.83 11.54
N ASP A 104 -11.67 13.05 10.79
CA ASP A 104 -12.06 11.80 10.14
C ASP A 104 -12.18 10.60 11.12
N GLY A 105 -11.98 10.83 12.42
CA GLY A 105 -12.15 9.83 13.48
C GLY A 105 -10.94 8.92 13.73
N TRP A 106 -9.74 9.30 13.28
CA TRP A 106 -8.51 8.61 13.67
C TRP A 106 -8.22 8.84 15.15
N ASN A 107 -7.72 7.82 15.83
CA ASN A 107 -7.28 7.93 17.22
C ASN A 107 -5.78 8.19 17.33
N ASP A 108 -5.32 8.58 18.52
CA ASP A 108 -3.92 8.93 18.77
C ASP A 108 -2.94 7.80 18.42
N ASP A 109 -3.32 6.54 18.63
CA ASP A 109 -2.48 5.38 18.30
C ASP A 109 -2.29 5.23 16.79
N MET A 110 -3.37 5.35 16.00
CA MET A 110 -3.32 5.31 14.54
C MET A 110 -2.49 6.47 13.97
N ILE A 111 -2.60 7.66 14.56
CA ILE A 111 -1.77 8.81 14.20
C ILE A 111 -0.30 8.55 14.54
N ALA A 112 0.00 7.97 15.71
CA ALA A 112 1.37 7.64 16.12
C ALA A 112 2.01 6.58 15.20
N ASP A 113 1.26 5.57 14.77
CA ASP A 113 1.72 4.56 13.82
C ASP A 113 1.96 5.16 12.43
N LEU A 114 1.07 6.04 11.97
CA LEU A 114 1.26 6.81 10.74
C LEU A 114 2.48 7.72 10.85
N ASP A 115 2.68 8.38 11.99
CA ASP A 115 3.83 9.24 12.25
C ASP A 115 5.13 8.42 12.13
N LYS A 116 5.24 7.35 12.91
CA LYS A 116 6.42 6.48 12.92
C LYS A 116 6.76 5.94 11.53
N SER A 117 5.76 5.39 10.83
CA SER A 117 5.97 4.80 9.50
C SER A 117 6.33 5.83 8.43
N SER A 118 5.69 7.00 8.40
CA SER A 118 6.01 8.06 7.43
C SER A 118 7.32 8.79 7.77
N THR A 119 7.65 8.97 9.06
CA THR A 119 8.95 9.50 9.49
C THR A 119 10.09 8.60 9.03
N LYS A 120 9.92 7.27 9.13
CA LYS A 120 10.89 6.30 8.62
C LYS A 120 11.14 6.45 7.11
N VAL A 121 10.10 6.72 6.32
CA VAL A 121 10.29 6.97 4.87
C VAL A 121 11.05 8.28 4.64
N VAL A 122 10.65 9.39 5.28
CA VAL A 122 11.32 10.69 5.12
C VAL A 122 12.79 10.64 5.58
N ALA A 123 13.06 9.90 6.65
CA ALA A 123 14.40 9.66 7.17
C ALA A 123 15.36 9.01 6.15
N ASN A 124 14.84 8.22 5.21
CA ASN A 124 15.60 7.60 4.14
C ASN A 124 15.71 8.47 2.87
N LEU A 125 14.96 9.59 2.79
CA LEU A 125 15.12 10.54 1.69
C LEU A 125 16.40 11.36 1.90
N PRO A 126 16.98 11.96 0.84
CA PRO A 126 18.06 12.92 0.99
C PRO A 126 17.62 14.17 1.77
N ASN A 127 18.52 14.75 2.56
CA ASN A 127 18.26 16.03 3.23
C ASN A 127 18.13 17.16 2.16
N PRO A 128 16.99 17.85 2.05
CA PRO A 128 16.78 18.88 1.03
C PRO A 128 17.70 20.10 1.19
N ALA A 129 18.15 20.36 2.43
CA ALA A 129 19.12 21.41 2.75
C ALA A 129 20.57 21.00 2.45
N GLY A 130 20.82 19.72 2.11
CA GLY A 130 22.13 19.22 1.73
C GLY A 130 22.76 19.99 0.57
N GLN A 131 24.09 20.10 0.59
CA GLN A 131 24.86 20.68 -0.51
C GLN A 131 24.99 19.66 -1.64
N GLY A 132 24.89 20.13 -2.89
CA GLY A 132 25.09 19.30 -4.08
C GLY A 132 23.81 18.71 -4.67
N GLU A 133 24.01 17.99 -5.78
CA GLU A 133 23.00 17.22 -6.49
C GLU A 133 22.81 15.85 -5.83
N TYR A 134 21.59 15.31 -5.90
CA TYR A 134 21.30 13.95 -5.43
C TYR A 134 20.20 13.32 -6.25
N HIS A 135 20.31 11.99 -6.39
CA HIS A 135 19.29 11.14 -6.95
C HIS A 135 19.07 9.98 -6.00
N CYS A 136 17.84 9.83 -5.52
CA CYS A 136 17.44 8.74 -4.64
C CYS A 136 16.26 8.00 -5.28
N CYS A 137 16.32 6.68 -5.29
CA CYS A 137 15.30 5.75 -5.72
C CYS A 137 15.02 4.75 -4.59
N GLY A 138 13.87 4.90 -3.93
CA GLY A 138 13.39 3.99 -2.90
C GLY A 138 12.05 3.34 -3.25
N LEU A 139 11.68 2.33 -2.47
CA LEU A 139 10.38 1.66 -2.53
C LEU A 139 9.75 1.59 -1.14
N VAL A 140 8.45 1.78 -1.08
CA VAL A 140 7.62 1.54 0.11
C VAL A 140 6.66 0.41 -0.21
N LEU A 141 6.81 -0.68 0.55
CA LEU A 141 5.95 -1.84 0.48
C LEU A 141 4.82 -1.67 1.49
N GLY A 142 3.57 -1.70 1.01
CA GLY A 142 2.39 -1.72 1.88
C GLY A 142 1.55 -2.96 1.63
N TYR A 143 0.61 -3.28 2.52
CA TYR A 143 -0.36 -4.33 2.23
C TYR A 143 -1.40 -3.84 1.20
N VAL A 144 -2.13 -4.77 0.58
CA VAL A 144 -3.24 -4.44 -0.32
C VAL A 144 -4.30 -3.67 0.49
N GLN A 145 -4.74 -2.49 0.04
CA GLN A 145 -5.68 -1.64 0.80
C GLN A 145 -5.22 -1.20 2.22
N SER A 146 -3.91 -1.17 2.49
CA SER A 146 -3.38 -0.80 3.82
C SER A 146 -3.29 0.70 4.13
N GLY A 147 -3.90 1.56 3.32
CA GLY A 147 -3.74 3.02 3.49
C GLY A 147 -2.41 3.60 2.98
N LYS A 148 -1.79 3.00 1.95
CA LYS A 148 -0.58 3.54 1.27
C LYS A 148 -0.71 5.02 0.90
N THR A 149 -1.88 5.42 0.40
CA THR A 149 -2.22 6.81 0.07
C THR A 149 -2.18 7.74 1.28
N THR A 150 -2.63 7.27 2.45
CA THR A 150 -2.48 8.03 3.71
C THR A 150 -1.01 8.21 4.05
N ASN A 151 -0.23 7.12 3.95
CA ASN A 151 1.19 7.14 4.29
C ASN A 151 1.99 8.09 3.37
N PHE A 152 1.82 8.02 2.04
CA PHE A 152 2.55 8.96 1.18
C PHE A 152 2.08 10.40 1.33
N THR A 153 0.80 10.64 1.70
CA THR A 153 0.30 11.99 2.01
C THR A 153 1.02 12.54 3.26
N ALA A 154 1.19 11.72 4.29
CA ALA A 154 2.00 12.05 5.47
C ALA A 154 3.47 12.30 5.12
N VAL A 155 4.06 11.49 4.23
CA VAL A 155 5.43 11.72 3.72
C VAL A 155 5.53 13.04 2.98
N ILE A 156 4.58 13.37 2.12
CA ILE A 156 4.53 14.66 1.40
C ILE A 156 4.44 15.83 2.38
N ALA A 157 3.53 15.77 3.37
CA ALA A 157 3.37 16.80 4.37
C ALA A 157 4.67 17.05 5.15
N LYS A 158 5.28 15.98 5.66
CA LYS A 158 6.55 16.03 6.42
C LYS A 158 7.72 16.50 5.55
N ALA A 159 7.82 16.01 4.33
CA ALA A 159 8.85 16.44 3.39
C ALA A 159 8.72 17.93 3.04
N ALA A 160 7.49 18.45 2.90
CA ALA A 160 7.23 19.88 2.72
C ALA A 160 7.71 20.70 3.91
N ASP A 161 7.42 20.27 5.13
CA ASP A 161 7.90 20.90 6.36
C ASP A 161 9.44 20.80 6.52
N ALA A 162 10.05 19.74 5.97
CA ALA A 162 11.49 19.54 5.94
C ALA A 162 12.22 20.35 4.84
N GLY A 163 11.49 20.95 3.89
CA GLY A 163 12.06 21.83 2.86
C GLY A 163 12.05 21.28 1.42
N TYR A 164 11.36 20.16 1.16
CA TYR A 164 10.99 19.79 -0.21
C TYR A 164 9.98 20.79 -0.77
N ARG A 165 10.11 21.15 -2.06
CA ARG A 165 9.32 22.26 -2.63
C ARG A 165 8.44 21.87 -3.81
N MET A 166 8.74 20.76 -4.47
CA MET A 166 7.90 20.26 -5.56
C MET A 166 7.58 18.79 -5.34
N PHE A 167 6.31 18.45 -5.52
CA PHE A 167 5.74 17.14 -5.29
C PHE A 167 5.02 16.68 -6.55
N ILE A 168 5.51 15.59 -7.13
CA ILE A 168 4.91 14.97 -8.31
C ILE A 168 4.37 13.62 -7.88
N VAL A 169 3.05 13.46 -7.91
CA VAL A 169 2.38 12.19 -7.62
C VAL A 169 1.98 11.55 -8.95
N LEU A 170 2.65 10.46 -9.31
CA LEU A 170 2.33 9.66 -10.49
C LEU A 170 1.20 8.70 -10.12
N SER A 171 0.00 8.96 -10.63
CA SER A 171 -1.17 8.10 -10.37
C SER A 171 -1.28 6.98 -11.40
N GLY A 172 -2.13 5.98 -11.11
CA GLY A 172 -2.43 4.89 -12.04
C GLY A 172 -2.94 5.33 -13.42
N ILE A 173 -3.12 4.38 -14.33
CA ILE A 173 -3.47 4.63 -15.75
C ILE A 173 -4.94 5.05 -15.99
N HIS A 174 -5.77 5.11 -14.95
CA HIS A 174 -7.20 5.39 -15.05
C HIS A 174 -7.54 6.77 -14.49
N ASP A 175 -8.46 7.48 -15.14
CA ASP A 175 -8.82 8.85 -14.74
C ASP A 175 -9.53 8.90 -13.39
N ALA A 176 -10.38 7.90 -13.09
CA ALA A 176 -11.05 7.78 -11.79
C ALA A 176 -10.05 7.66 -10.62
N LEU A 177 -9.02 6.82 -10.78
CA LEU A 177 -7.96 6.66 -9.78
C LEU A 177 -7.16 7.94 -9.57
N ARG A 178 -6.83 8.62 -10.68
CA ARG A 178 -6.15 9.92 -10.61
C ARG A 178 -7.01 10.93 -9.85
N GLN A 179 -8.30 11.02 -10.18
CA GLN A 179 -9.21 11.97 -9.55
C GLN A 179 -9.35 11.70 -8.05
N GLN A 180 -9.53 10.43 -7.66
CA GLN A 180 -9.59 10.03 -6.25
C GLN A 180 -8.32 10.45 -5.48
N THR A 181 -7.13 10.22 -6.04
CA THR A 181 -5.87 10.68 -5.43
C THR A 181 -5.78 12.20 -5.39
N GLN A 182 -6.25 12.90 -6.42
CA GLN A 182 -6.26 14.36 -6.49
C GLN A 182 -7.18 15.00 -5.44
N ASP A 183 -8.41 14.51 -5.32
CA ASP A 183 -9.40 15.03 -4.38
C ASP A 183 -8.89 14.87 -2.95
N ARG A 184 -8.37 13.67 -2.65
CA ARG A 184 -7.79 13.38 -1.36
C ARG A 184 -6.59 14.27 -1.00
N LEU A 185 -5.67 14.49 -1.94
CA LEU A 185 -4.52 15.38 -1.69
C LEU A 185 -4.94 16.86 -1.61
N ASN A 186 -6.01 17.25 -2.30
CA ASN A 186 -6.57 18.59 -2.17
C ASN A 186 -7.09 18.81 -0.75
N GLU A 187 -7.95 17.92 -0.27
CA GLU A 187 -8.50 17.95 1.08
C GLU A 187 -7.39 17.91 2.15
N GLN A 188 -6.52 16.90 2.07
CA GLN A 188 -5.57 16.58 3.15
C GLN A 188 -4.31 17.47 3.19
N LEU A 189 -3.97 18.16 2.09
CA LEU A 189 -2.79 19.04 2.03
C LEU A 189 -3.12 20.48 1.65
N TRP A 190 -3.92 20.68 0.60
CA TRP A 190 -4.08 22.00 -0.02
C TRP A 190 -5.12 22.87 0.70
N GLU A 191 -6.30 22.36 1.06
CA GLU A 191 -7.42 23.19 1.52
C GLU A 191 -7.10 24.00 2.78
N ARG A 192 -6.51 23.37 3.80
CA ARG A 192 -6.12 24.05 5.05
C ARG A 192 -4.88 24.94 4.92
N ASN A 193 -4.06 24.73 3.89
CA ASN A 193 -2.77 25.39 3.69
C ASN A 193 -2.63 25.99 2.28
N SER A 194 -3.71 26.55 1.74
CA SER A 194 -3.79 27.05 0.35
C SER A 194 -2.88 28.25 0.06
N ASN A 195 -2.37 28.91 1.11
CA ASN A 195 -1.33 29.92 1.04
C ASN A 195 0.10 29.34 0.86
N ILE A 196 0.30 28.07 1.24
CA ILE A 196 1.56 27.33 1.12
C ILE A 196 1.57 26.52 -0.18
N TRP A 197 0.44 25.87 -0.51
CA TRP A 197 0.34 24.94 -1.63
C TRP A 197 -0.17 25.58 -2.93
N HIS A 198 0.56 25.33 -4.02
CA HIS A 198 0.17 25.63 -5.39
C HIS A 198 -0.08 24.34 -6.15
N ARG A 199 -1.34 24.07 -6.50
CA ARG A 199 -1.71 22.91 -7.31
C ARG A 199 -1.56 23.21 -8.80
N LEU A 200 -0.89 22.32 -9.52
CA LEU A 200 -0.77 22.36 -10.99
C LEU A 200 -1.89 21.59 -11.70
N THR A 201 -2.65 20.82 -10.94
CA THR A 201 -3.69 19.92 -11.43
C THR A 201 -4.91 19.98 -10.51
N ASP A 202 -6.09 19.81 -11.10
CA ASP A 202 -7.39 19.77 -10.42
C ASP A 202 -8.24 18.64 -11.04
N GLU A 203 -9.51 18.89 -11.37
CA GLU A 203 -10.36 17.97 -12.15
C GLU A 203 -9.70 17.53 -13.46
N GLU A 204 -8.94 18.42 -14.12
CA GLU A 204 -8.24 18.07 -15.34
C GLU A 204 -6.80 17.60 -15.05
N ASP A 205 -6.39 16.56 -15.78
CA ASP A 205 -5.03 16.04 -15.76
C ASP A 205 -4.02 17.05 -16.36
N PHE A 206 -2.73 16.87 -16.05
CA PHE A 206 -1.69 17.87 -16.28
C PHE A 206 -1.73 18.47 -17.69
N ARG A 207 -1.75 19.80 -17.70
CA ARG A 207 -1.55 20.66 -18.87
C ARG A 207 -0.46 21.69 -18.51
N PRO A 208 0.38 22.11 -19.47
CA PRO A 208 1.34 23.18 -19.22
C PRO A 208 0.59 24.46 -18.80
N THR A 209 0.84 24.96 -17.60
CA THR A 209 0.22 26.16 -17.03
C THR A 209 1.26 27.27 -16.81
N ALA A 210 1.13 28.03 -15.71
CA ALA A 210 1.90 29.22 -15.37
C ALA A 210 3.42 29.05 -15.50
N ASN A 211 4.12 30.18 -15.53
CA ASN A 211 5.58 30.21 -15.65
C ASN A 211 6.24 29.38 -14.52
N VAL A 212 6.96 28.32 -14.92
CA VAL A 212 7.62 27.40 -14.01
C VAL A 212 8.64 28.09 -13.10
N ASP A 213 9.36 29.11 -13.59
CA ASP A 213 10.29 29.89 -12.77
C ASP A 213 9.55 30.63 -11.67
N ALA A 214 8.37 31.20 -11.94
CA ALA A 214 7.61 31.94 -10.93
C ALA A 214 7.14 31.04 -9.79
N LEU A 215 6.73 29.82 -10.12
CA LEU A 215 6.27 28.83 -9.15
C LEU A 215 7.45 28.23 -8.36
N LEU A 216 8.52 27.82 -9.05
CA LEU A 216 9.66 27.19 -8.43
C LEU A 216 10.64 28.18 -7.77
N SER A 217 10.58 29.49 -8.02
CA SER A 217 11.46 30.46 -7.34
C SER A 217 10.98 30.82 -5.94
N THR A 218 9.69 30.61 -5.63
CA THR A 218 9.11 31.01 -4.35
C THR A 218 9.46 30.00 -3.25
N ARG A 219 10.48 30.30 -2.44
CA ARG A 219 11.02 29.37 -1.44
C ARG A 219 10.04 28.91 -0.35
N ARG A 220 8.99 29.68 -0.07
CA ARG A 220 7.99 29.37 0.97
C ARG A 220 6.75 28.64 0.45
N GLN A 221 6.74 28.26 -0.83
CA GLN A 221 5.61 27.61 -1.47
C GLN A 221 5.97 26.18 -1.88
N CYS A 222 4.98 25.31 -1.79
CA CYS A 222 5.03 23.92 -2.22
C CYS A 222 4.20 23.76 -3.48
N VAL A 223 4.74 23.12 -4.51
CA VAL A 223 4.06 22.87 -5.78
C VAL A 223 3.64 21.42 -5.84
N LEU A 224 2.35 21.15 -6.05
CA LEU A 224 1.79 19.79 -6.14
C LEU A 224 1.25 19.51 -7.54
N ALA A 225 1.61 18.38 -8.12
CA ALA A 225 1.05 17.88 -9.37
C ALA A 225 0.67 16.40 -9.25
N VAL A 226 -0.59 16.08 -9.55
CA VAL A 226 -1.08 14.69 -9.65
C VAL A 226 -1.25 14.35 -11.12
N VAL A 227 -0.34 13.52 -11.62
CA VAL A 227 -0.16 13.26 -13.05
C VAL A 227 -0.38 11.79 -13.35
N LYS A 228 -1.27 11.52 -14.30
CA LYS A 228 -1.50 10.16 -14.78
C LYS A 228 -0.26 9.59 -15.45
N LYS A 229 0.00 8.29 -15.26
CA LYS A 229 1.00 7.49 -16.03
C LYS A 229 0.61 7.34 -17.50
N ASN A 230 0.66 8.45 -18.23
CA ASN A 230 0.30 8.55 -19.63
C ASN A 230 1.41 9.26 -20.41
N GLY A 231 1.83 8.67 -21.53
CA GLY A 231 2.97 9.15 -22.29
C GLY A 231 2.80 10.57 -22.88
N SER A 232 1.59 11.09 -23.06
CA SER A 232 1.38 12.49 -23.48
C SER A 232 1.46 13.45 -22.30
N ARG A 233 0.89 13.07 -21.15
CA ARG A 233 0.89 13.85 -19.91
C ARG A 233 2.27 13.99 -19.31
N LEU A 234 3.00 12.89 -19.20
CA LEU A 234 4.39 12.88 -18.75
C LEU A 234 5.31 13.71 -19.66
N ARG A 235 5.04 13.71 -20.98
CA ARG A 235 5.79 14.56 -21.91
C ARG A 235 5.51 16.05 -21.68
N ALA A 236 4.24 16.41 -21.43
CA ALA A 236 3.86 17.77 -21.11
C ALA A 236 4.50 18.23 -19.79
N LEU A 237 4.43 17.40 -18.74
CA LEU A 237 5.09 17.65 -17.45
C LEU A 237 6.59 17.84 -17.63
N LYS A 238 7.25 16.92 -18.33
CA LYS A 238 8.68 16.98 -18.65
C LYS A 238 9.04 18.30 -19.34
N SER A 239 8.29 18.66 -20.39
CA SER A 239 8.55 19.87 -21.16
C SER A 239 8.36 21.14 -20.33
N TRP A 240 7.36 21.15 -19.44
CA TRP A 240 7.09 22.28 -18.56
C TRP A 240 8.18 22.40 -17.47
N LEU A 241 8.52 21.30 -16.80
CA LEU A 241 9.52 21.27 -15.72
C LEU A 241 10.91 21.73 -16.21
N PHE A 242 11.35 21.20 -17.35
CA PHE A 242 12.66 21.55 -17.93
C PHE A 242 12.66 22.84 -18.75
N SER A 243 11.56 23.61 -18.73
CA SER A 243 11.58 25.01 -19.19
C SER A 243 12.08 25.98 -18.11
N ALA A 244 12.26 25.50 -16.87
CA ALA A 244 12.81 26.29 -15.77
C ALA A 244 14.29 26.60 -15.99
N ARG A 245 14.74 27.75 -15.48
CA ARG A 245 16.15 28.08 -15.49
C ARG A 245 16.95 27.05 -14.67
N PRO A 246 18.17 26.67 -15.09
CA PRO A 246 18.98 25.66 -14.40
C PRO A 246 19.18 25.97 -12.91
N GLU A 247 19.37 27.23 -12.55
CA GLU A 247 19.59 27.65 -11.16
C GLU A 247 18.33 27.49 -10.30
N VAL A 248 17.15 27.70 -10.89
CA VAL A 248 15.87 27.52 -10.20
C VAL A 248 15.61 26.05 -9.96
N LEU A 249 15.85 25.21 -10.97
CA LEU A 249 15.65 23.77 -10.87
C LEU A 249 16.66 23.12 -9.89
N ALA A 250 17.93 23.54 -9.92
CA ALA A 250 18.95 23.08 -8.98
C ALA A 250 18.66 23.46 -7.52
N ALA A 251 17.99 24.60 -7.30
CA ALA A 251 17.54 25.05 -5.98
C ALA A 251 16.19 24.44 -5.55
N CYS A 252 15.61 23.53 -6.32
CA CYS A 252 14.31 22.93 -6.04
C CYS A 252 14.43 21.43 -5.74
N PRO A 253 14.43 21.04 -4.45
CA PRO A 253 14.23 19.65 -4.06
C PRO A 253 12.86 19.13 -4.54
N VAL A 254 12.86 18.08 -5.34
CA VAL A 254 11.67 17.45 -5.91
C VAL A 254 11.48 16.05 -5.33
N LEU A 255 10.29 15.80 -4.79
CA LEU A 255 9.83 14.48 -4.38
C LEU A 255 8.84 13.94 -5.42
N ILE A 256 9.13 12.75 -5.94
CA ILE A 256 8.32 12.03 -6.91
C ILE A 256 7.76 10.80 -6.22
N ILE A 257 6.46 10.76 -5.99
CA ILE A 257 5.74 9.61 -5.45
C ILE A 257 5.15 8.84 -6.61
N ASP A 258 5.49 7.56 -6.74
CA ASP A 258 4.94 6.69 -7.77
C ASP A 258 3.94 5.68 -7.19
N ASP A 259 2.64 5.94 -7.33
CA ASP A 259 1.60 5.06 -6.82
C ASP A 259 1.33 3.88 -7.76
N GLU A 260 1.19 2.68 -7.20
CA GLU A 260 1.20 1.39 -7.93
C GLU A 260 2.43 1.29 -8.86
N ALA A 261 3.63 1.42 -8.27
CA ALA A 261 4.90 1.47 -8.99
C ALA A 261 5.22 0.20 -9.82
N ASP A 262 4.51 -0.89 -9.60
CA ASP A 262 4.58 -2.11 -10.42
C ASP A 262 3.80 -1.97 -11.74
N GLN A 263 2.91 -0.98 -11.85
CA GLN A 263 2.10 -0.70 -13.03
C GLN A 263 2.71 0.41 -13.90
N ALA A 264 2.97 0.06 -15.17
CA ALA A 264 3.45 0.95 -16.26
C ALA A 264 4.84 1.59 -16.08
N THR A 265 5.34 1.71 -14.84
CA THR A 265 6.65 2.29 -14.52
C THR A 265 7.81 1.35 -14.88
N VAL A 266 7.67 0.04 -14.63
CA VAL A 266 8.70 -0.96 -14.94
C VAL A 266 8.92 -1.05 -16.44
N ASN A 267 10.18 -1.08 -16.88
CA ASN A 267 10.50 -1.18 -18.29
C ASN A 267 10.04 -2.53 -18.88
N THR A 268 9.20 -2.47 -19.91
CA THR A 268 8.74 -3.66 -20.65
C THR A 268 9.32 -3.75 -22.06
N ALA A 269 10.19 -2.81 -22.46
CA ALA A 269 10.89 -2.89 -23.73
C ALA A 269 12.01 -3.95 -23.66
N LYS A 270 12.42 -4.50 -24.80
CA LYS A 270 13.56 -5.42 -24.86
C LYS A 270 14.87 -4.69 -24.52
N PRO A 271 15.91 -5.36 -24.02
CA PRO A 271 17.12 -4.69 -23.50
C PRO A 271 17.93 -4.00 -24.60
N ASP A 272 17.80 -4.46 -25.85
CA ASP A 272 18.42 -3.90 -27.05
C ASP A 272 17.66 -2.68 -27.63
N ARG A 273 16.56 -2.26 -26.99
CA ARG A 273 15.69 -1.19 -27.46
C ARG A 273 15.64 -0.04 -26.48
N GLN A 274 15.16 1.10 -26.97
CA GLN A 274 14.82 2.22 -26.09
C GLN A 274 13.80 1.77 -25.03
N PRO A 275 13.91 2.29 -23.80
CA PRO A 275 12.96 1.99 -22.74
C PRO A 275 11.52 2.25 -23.18
N SER A 276 10.57 1.54 -22.54
CA SER A 276 9.16 1.79 -22.78
C SER A 276 8.82 3.27 -22.56
N ARG A 277 7.86 3.81 -23.31
CA ARG A 277 7.61 5.26 -23.34
C ARG A 277 7.38 5.88 -21.95
N ILE A 278 6.64 5.21 -21.08
CA ILE A 278 6.34 5.72 -19.73
C ILE A 278 7.60 5.67 -18.87
N ASN A 279 8.25 4.50 -18.77
CA ASN A 279 9.51 4.33 -18.05
C ASN A 279 10.57 5.36 -18.49
N GLY A 280 10.81 5.50 -19.80
CA GLY A 280 11.78 6.45 -20.33
C GLY A 280 11.49 7.90 -19.95
N LEU A 281 10.21 8.32 -19.94
CA LEU A 281 9.83 9.68 -19.52
C LEU A 281 10.02 9.90 -18.02
N ILE A 282 9.73 8.90 -17.18
CA ILE A 282 9.96 8.98 -15.73
C ILE A 282 11.46 9.03 -15.44
N ARG A 283 12.25 8.13 -16.06
CA ARG A 283 13.72 8.13 -15.99
C ARG A 283 14.30 9.48 -16.38
N GLU A 284 13.80 10.10 -17.46
CA GLU A 284 14.26 11.44 -17.85
C GLU A 284 13.94 12.52 -16.83
N ILE A 285 12.79 12.46 -16.16
CA ILE A 285 12.42 13.42 -15.11
C ILE A 285 13.32 13.20 -13.88
N VAL A 286 13.38 11.97 -13.37
CA VAL A 286 14.16 11.62 -12.17
C VAL A 286 15.64 11.95 -12.36
N ASN A 287 16.27 11.51 -13.46
CA ASN A 287 17.72 11.66 -13.63
C ASN A 287 18.18 13.06 -14.07
N LYS A 288 17.31 13.93 -14.57
CA LYS A 288 17.69 15.29 -15.01
C LYS A 288 17.33 16.39 -14.01
N VAL A 289 16.52 16.08 -13.01
CA VAL A 289 16.27 17.00 -11.90
C VAL A 289 17.46 16.91 -10.93
N PRO A 290 18.18 18.01 -10.64
CA PRO A 290 19.42 17.95 -9.85
C PRO A 290 19.25 17.46 -8.41
N LYS A 291 18.07 17.67 -7.83
CA LYS A 291 17.71 17.24 -6.46
C LYS A 291 16.42 16.43 -6.51
N SER A 292 16.53 15.15 -6.85
CA SER A 292 15.38 14.26 -7.04
C SER A 292 15.35 13.14 -6.01
N ALA A 293 14.20 12.96 -5.36
CA ALA A 293 13.89 11.77 -4.60
C ALA A 293 12.67 11.07 -5.24
N TYR A 294 12.84 9.83 -5.66
CA TYR A 294 11.80 8.98 -6.24
C TYR A 294 11.44 7.89 -5.24
N VAL A 295 10.16 7.75 -4.93
CA VAL A 295 9.65 6.72 -4.02
C VAL A 295 8.48 6.00 -4.67
N GLY A 296 8.68 4.72 -4.99
CA GLY A 296 7.60 3.86 -5.46
C GLY A 296 6.76 3.34 -4.30
N TYR A 297 5.44 3.39 -4.42
CA TYR A 297 4.50 2.75 -3.51
C TYR A 297 3.82 1.59 -4.23
N THR A 298 3.82 0.41 -3.63
CA THR A 298 3.11 -0.76 -4.18
C THR A 298 2.77 -1.76 -3.09
N ALA A 299 1.77 -2.61 -3.35
CA ALA A 299 1.55 -3.83 -2.57
C ALA A 299 2.22 -5.07 -3.16
N THR A 300 2.64 -5.00 -4.42
CA THR A 300 3.16 -6.14 -5.17
C THR A 300 4.51 -5.78 -5.78
N PRO A 301 5.60 -5.82 -4.99
CA PRO A 301 6.89 -5.28 -5.38
C PRO A 301 7.64 -6.16 -6.39
N PHE A 302 7.03 -7.28 -6.82
CA PHE A 302 7.64 -8.32 -7.64
C PHE A 302 8.38 -7.77 -8.86
N ALA A 303 7.76 -6.85 -9.60
CA ALA A 303 8.39 -6.31 -10.79
C ALA A 303 9.45 -5.24 -10.47
N ASN A 304 9.30 -4.51 -9.37
CA ASN A 304 10.20 -3.43 -8.96
C ASN A 304 11.55 -3.98 -8.49
N VAL A 305 11.53 -5.05 -7.71
CA VAL A 305 12.76 -5.71 -7.21
C VAL A 305 13.48 -6.54 -8.29
N LEU A 306 12.87 -6.70 -9.47
CA LEU A 306 13.46 -7.39 -10.64
C LEU A 306 13.96 -6.42 -11.73
N ILE A 307 13.89 -5.10 -11.50
CA ILE A 307 14.55 -4.11 -12.37
C ILE A 307 16.07 -4.34 -12.31
N ASP A 308 16.78 -4.12 -13.41
CA ASP A 308 18.24 -4.30 -13.47
C ASP A 308 18.94 -3.34 -12.49
N PRO A 309 19.61 -3.84 -11.43
CA PRO A 309 20.33 -2.99 -10.49
C PRO A 309 21.53 -2.28 -11.15
N GLY A 310 22.08 -2.85 -12.24
CA GLY A 310 23.22 -2.32 -12.97
C GLY A 310 22.91 -1.14 -13.89
N ASP A 311 21.64 -0.88 -14.21
CA ASP A 311 21.21 0.33 -14.90
C ASP A 311 20.91 1.44 -13.88
N TYR A 312 21.92 2.24 -13.55
CA TYR A 312 21.81 3.37 -12.60
C TYR A 312 20.81 4.45 -13.02
N GLN A 313 20.41 4.48 -14.29
CA GLN A 313 19.40 5.41 -14.77
C GLN A 313 17.98 4.85 -14.67
N ASP A 314 17.81 3.56 -14.37
CA ASP A 314 16.49 2.94 -14.15
C ASP A 314 16.05 3.06 -12.68
N LEU A 315 14.81 2.66 -12.42
CA LEU A 315 14.07 2.91 -11.18
C LEU A 315 14.16 1.74 -10.20
N TYR A 316 15.24 0.95 -10.25
CA TYR A 316 15.52 -0.05 -9.22
C TYR A 316 15.64 0.67 -7.86
N PRO A 317 14.98 0.19 -6.79
CA PRO A 317 14.99 0.86 -5.50
C PRO A 317 16.31 0.65 -4.78
N ARG A 318 17.39 1.22 -5.31
CA ARG A 318 18.76 0.98 -4.86
C ARG A 318 19.05 1.52 -3.47
N ASP A 319 18.38 2.58 -3.05
CA ASP A 319 18.71 3.28 -1.81
C ASP A 319 18.00 2.66 -0.60
N PHE A 320 16.72 2.32 -0.72
CA PHE A 320 15.97 1.70 0.37
C PHE A 320 14.72 0.95 -0.11
N ILE A 321 14.32 -0.05 0.67
CA ILE A 321 12.96 -0.60 0.67
C ILE A 321 12.44 -0.50 2.10
N VAL A 322 11.34 0.22 2.31
CA VAL A 322 10.69 0.34 3.63
C VAL A 322 9.43 -0.50 3.63
N ASP A 323 9.33 -1.42 4.57
CA ASP A 323 8.06 -2.11 4.83
C ASP A 323 7.16 -1.30 5.77
N LEU A 324 5.91 -1.13 5.39
CA LEU A 324 4.89 -0.53 6.24
C LEU A 324 4.35 -1.58 7.22
N PRO A 325 4.20 -1.24 8.51
CA PRO A 325 3.69 -2.17 9.51
C PRO A 325 2.30 -2.66 9.13
N ARG A 326 1.99 -3.92 9.49
CA ARG A 326 0.65 -4.46 9.34
C ARG A 326 -0.27 -3.72 10.31
N PRO A 327 -1.28 -2.98 9.83
CA PRO A 327 -2.22 -2.33 10.73
C PRO A 327 -3.13 -3.38 11.38
N LEU A 328 -3.31 -3.37 12.70
CA LEU A 328 -4.36 -4.17 13.35
C LEU A 328 -5.70 -3.40 13.17
N PRO A 329 -6.84 -4.02 12.75
CA PRO A 329 -7.14 -5.43 12.49
C PRO A 329 -7.20 -5.81 10.98
N TYR A 330 -6.15 -5.55 10.21
CA TYR A 330 -6.10 -5.85 8.77
C TYR A 330 -6.19 -7.36 8.47
N ILE A 331 -7.11 -7.74 7.57
CA ILE A 331 -7.23 -9.12 7.07
C ILE A 331 -6.48 -9.25 5.74
N GLY A 332 -5.33 -9.93 5.78
CA GLY A 332 -4.46 -10.19 4.63
C GLY A 332 -4.56 -11.62 4.07
N PRO A 333 -3.72 -11.96 3.08
CA PRO A 333 -3.69 -13.32 2.49
C PRO A 333 -3.48 -14.42 3.53
N GLU A 334 -2.51 -14.26 4.43
CA GLU A 334 -2.20 -15.22 5.50
C GLU A 334 -3.41 -15.47 6.41
N ALA A 335 -4.14 -14.43 6.81
CA ALA A 335 -5.31 -14.56 7.69
C ALA A 335 -6.47 -15.33 7.03
N ILE A 336 -6.55 -15.36 5.70
CA ILE A 336 -7.65 -15.99 4.95
C ILE A 336 -7.27 -17.38 4.44
N PHE A 337 -6.03 -17.54 3.97
CA PHE A 337 -5.59 -18.73 3.25
C PHE A 337 -4.56 -19.57 4.00
N GLY A 338 -4.04 -19.06 5.13
CA GLY A 338 -2.86 -19.62 5.76
C GLY A 338 -1.61 -19.41 4.94
N ARG A 339 -0.50 -19.99 5.39
CA ARG A 339 0.78 -20.03 4.66
C ARG A 339 1.63 -21.19 5.15
N GLU A 340 2.56 -21.64 4.30
CA GLU A 340 3.61 -22.57 4.72
C GLU A 340 4.43 -21.96 5.88
N PRO A 341 4.77 -22.77 6.92
CA PRO A 341 5.75 -22.38 7.92
C PRO A 341 7.12 -22.13 7.30
N LEU A 342 7.79 -21.08 7.76
CA LEU A 342 9.11 -20.66 7.32
C LEU A 342 10.14 -20.96 8.42
N ASP A 343 11.40 -21.17 8.01
CA ASP A 343 12.50 -21.55 8.93
C ASP A 343 12.73 -20.56 10.08
N PHE A 344 12.27 -19.31 9.92
CA PHE A 344 12.41 -18.21 10.88
C PHE A 344 11.12 -17.92 11.66
N ASP A 345 10.09 -18.76 11.51
CA ASP A 345 8.87 -18.65 12.30
C ASP A 345 9.08 -19.14 13.74
N ASP A 346 8.39 -18.50 14.68
CA ASP A 346 8.22 -19.06 16.02
C ASP A 346 7.38 -20.34 15.98
N SER A 347 7.63 -21.27 16.91
CA SER A 347 7.06 -22.62 16.93
C SER A 347 5.53 -22.71 17.09
N GLU A 348 4.82 -21.57 17.20
CA GLU A 348 3.37 -21.48 17.43
C GLU A 348 2.58 -20.94 16.22
N ILE A 349 3.22 -20.70 15.07
CA ILE A 349 2.49 -20.22 13.88
C ILE A 349 1.70 -21.37 13.25
N GLY A 350 0.37 -21.27 13.35
CA GLY A 350 -0.57 -22.21 12.73
C GLY A 350 -0.65 -22.05 11.22
N ASP A 351 -0.76 -23.19 10.52
CA ASP A 351 -0.92 -23.30 9.05
C ASP A 351 -2.30 -22.80 8.58
N ASP A 352 -3.29 -22.83 9.46
CA ASP A 352 -4.68 -22.63 9.10
C ASP A 352 -5.12 -21.19 9.39
N GLY A 353 -5.25 -20.37 8.34
CA GLY A 353 -5.99 -19.10 8.42
C GLY A 353 -7.46 -19.33 8.83
N HIS A 354 -8.25 -18.27 8.94
CA HIS A 354 -9.67 -18.40 9.25
C HIS A 354 -10.42 -19.13 8.12
N ASP A 355 -11.46 -19.89 8.47
CA ASP A 355 -12.24 -20.69 7.53
C ASP A 355 -13.26 -19.87 6.73
N PHE A 356 -12.76 -18.86 5.99
CA PHE A 356 -13.54 -17.96 5.15
C PHE A 356 -13.86 -18.52 3.76
N VAL A 357 -13.10 -19.52 3.30
CA VAL A 357 -13.11 -19.98 1.90
C VAL A 357 -14.02 -21.20 1.71
N ARG A 358 -14.86 -21.16 0.68
CA ARG A 358 -15.74 -22.24 0.24
C ARG A 358 -15.32 -22.71 -1.15
N SER A 359 -15.24 -24.02 -1.32
CA SER A 359 -14.77 -24.64 -2.55
C SER A 359 -15.87 -24.65 -3.60
N VAL A 360 -15.57 -24.11 -4.78
CA VAL A 360 -16.42 -24.23 -5.98
C VAL A 360 -15.97 -25.46 -6.77
N PRO A 361 -16.81 -26.48 -6.91
CA PRO A 361 -16.48 -27.70 -7.64
C PRO A 361 -16.13 -27.43 -9.11
N VAL A 362 -15.15 -28.18 -9.65
CA VAL A 362 -14.67 -28.01 -11.03
C VAL A 362 -15.77 -28.28 -12.07
N ASN A 363 -16.73 -29.15 -11.76
CA ASN A 363 -17.86 -29.45 -12.64
C ASN A 363 -18.85 -28.28 -12.78
N GLU A 364 -18.88 -27.34 -11.83
CA GLU A 364 -19.71 -26.12 -11.94
C GLU A 364 -19.10 -25.07 -12.87
N LEU A 365 -17.79 -25.16 -13.16
CA LEU A 365 -17.09 -24.13 -13.94
C LEU A 365 -17.65 -23.96 -15.36
N ASP A 366 -18.18 -25.04 -15.95
CA ASP A 366 -18.76 -25.03 -17.28
C ASP A 366 -20.05 -24.21 -17.37
N ASP A 367 -20.75 -24.06 -16.25
CA ASP A 367 -21.98 -23.26 -16.11
C ASP A 367 -21.68 -21.81 -15.65
N LEU A 368 -20.48 -21.57 -15.12
CA LEU A 368 -20.07 -20.28 -14.55
C LEU A 368 -19.22 -19.44 -15.51
N LYS A 369 -18.40 -20.06 -16.36
CA LYS A 369 -17.53 -19.34 -17.31
C LYS A 369 -17.42 -20.04 -18.66
N PRO A 370 -17.19 -19.28 -19.76
CA PRO A 370 -16.98 -19.88 -21.06
C PRO A 370 -15.68 -20.70 -21.11
N LYS A 371 -15.68 -21.82 -21.84
CA LYS A 371 -14.50 -22.68 -22.14
C LYS A 371 -13.42 -22.02 -23.02
N GLY A 372 -13.39 -20.69 -23.08
CA GLY A 372 -12.46 -19.90 -23.87
C GLY A 372 -13.13 -18.77 -24.64
N ALA A 373 -12.32 -17.83 -25.10
CA ALA A 373 -12.79 -16.60 -25.74
C ALA A 373 -13.62 -16.82 -27.01
N ALA A 374 -13.43 -17.94 -27.72
CA ALA A 374 -14.15 -18.26 -28.95
C ALA A 374 -15.61 -18.68 -28.71
N LYS A 375 -15.90 -19.34 -27.58
CA LYS A 375 -17.24 -19.85 -27.24
C LYS A 375 -18.05 -18.88 -26.38
N ARG A 376 -17.53 -17.67 -26.14
CA ARG A 376 -18.18 -16.69 -25.26
C ARG A 376 -19.57 -16.28 -25.72
N HIS A 377 -19.81 -16.22 -27.04
CA HIS A 377 -21.10 -15.78 -27.59
C HIS A 377 -22.21 -16.81 -27.37
N GLU A 378 -21.85 -18.10 -27.31
CA GLU A 378 -22.76 -19.23 -27.12
C GLU A 378 -22.96 -19.58 -25.63
N PHE A 379 -22.21 -18.93 -24.74
CA PHE A 379 -22.24 -19.22 -23.32
C PHE A 379 -23.48 -18.62 -22.66
N ASP A 380 -24.22 -19.45 -21.94
CA ASP A 380 -25.40 -19.08 -21.17
C ASP A 380 -25.14 -19.40 -19.69
N PRO A 381 -24.90 -18.40 -18.84
CA PRO A 381 -24.54 -18.62 -17.45
C PRO A 381 -25.73 -19.15 -16.65
N ARG A 382 -25.45 -20.08 -15.73
CA ARG A 382 -26.46 -20.58 -14.79
C ARG A 382 -26.02 -20.29 -13.36
N VAL A 383 -27.01 -20.06 -12.50
CA VAL A 383 -26.78 -20.04 -11.06
C VAL A 383 -26.60 -21.47 -10.59
N THR A 384 -25.36 -21.84 -10.30
CA THR A 384 -24.98 -23.14 -9.76
C THR A 384 -25.22 -23.20 -8.26
N ASP A 385 -25.13 -24.40 -7.67
CA ASP A 385 -25.33 -24.59 -6.24
C ASP A 385 -24.38 -23.70 -5.40
N SER A 386 -23.10 -23.63 -5.77
CA SER A 386 -22.14 -22.76 -5.08
C SER A 386 -22.47 -21.26 -5.21
N LEU A 387 -22.99 -20.83 -6.37
CA LEU A 387 -23.38 -19.42 -6.57
C LEU A 387 -24.66 -19.09 -5.80
N ASP A 388 -25.63 -20.01 -5.76
CA ASP A 388 -26.84 -19.90 -4.94
C ASP A 388 -26.49 -19.80 -3.45
N GLU A 389 -25.61 -20.67 -2.94
CA GLU A 389 -25.12 -20.61 -1.57
C GLU A 389 -24.48 -19.25 -1.24
N ALA A 390 -23.64 -18.73 -2.14
CA ALA A 390 -22.99 -17.43 -1.97
C ALA A 390 -24.01 -16.28 -1.93
N LEU A 391 -25.02 -16.28 -2.81
CA LEU A 391 -26.07 -15.26 -2.84
C LEU A 391 -26.96 -15.32 -1.60
N ARG A 392 -27.35 -16.52 -1.15
CA ARG A 392 -28.10 -16.73 0.09
C ARG A 392 -27.32 -16.23 1.31
N TYR A 393 -26.04 -16.56 1.39
CA TYR A 393 -25.17 -16.08 2.46
C TYR A 393 -24.99 -14.56 2.42
N PHE A 394 -24.89 -13.96 1.23
CA PHE A 394 -24.84 -12.50 1.08
C PHE A 394 -26.07 -11.81 1.69
N LEU A 395 -27.27 -12.34 1.48
CA LEU A 395 -28.48 -11.81 2.11
C LEU A 395 -28.44 -11.94 3.64
N MET A 396 -28.02 -13.10 4.16
CA MET A 396 -27.95 -13.34 5.61
C MET A 396 -26.88 -12.48 6.30
N SER A 397 -25.67 -12.43 5.73
CA SER A 397 -24.58 -11.56 6.22
C SER A 397 -24.97 -10.08 6.18
N THR A 398 -25.67 -9.63 5.13
CA THR A 398 -26.18 -8.26 5.05
C THR A 398 -27.23 -7.97 6.13
N ALA A 399 -28.14 -8.92 6.39
CA ALA A 399 -29.09 -8.80 7.50
C ALA A 399 -28.38 -8.68 8.85
N ALA A 400 -27.41 -9.56 9.12
CA ALA A 400 -26.61 -9.51 10.35
C ALA A 400 -25.86 -8.17 10.50
N ARG A 401 -25.29 -7.64 9.42
CA ARG A 401 -24.65 -6.31 9.43
C ARG A 401 -25.61 -5.18 9.75
N ARG A 402 -26.80 -5.16 9.14
CA ARG A 402 -27.84 -4.16 9.44
C ARG A 402 -28.26 -4.22 10.91
N ILE A 403 -28.37 -5.41 11.49
CA ILE A 403 -28.74 -5.62 12.90
C ILE A 403 -27.65 -5.10 13.84
N ARG A 404 -26.37 -5.35 13.53
CA ARG A 404 -25.25 -4.83 14.35
C ARG A 404 -25.16 -3.31 14.30
N GLY A 405 -25.55 -2.67 13.20
CA GLY A 405 -25.57 -1.22 13.05
C GLY A 405 -24.19 -0.54 13.18
N LYS A 406 -23.10 -1.30 13.05
CA LYS A 406 -21.71 -0.84 13.17
C LYS A 406 -21.02 -0.91 11.80
N GLY A 407 -20.18 0.09 11.53
CA GLY A 407 -19.34 0.14 10.33
C GLY A 407 -20.07 0.60 9.07
N ASN A 408 -19.54 0.22 7.91
CA ASN A 408 -20.06 0.61 6.60
C ASN A 408 -21.50 0.10 6.39
N ARG A 409 -22.40 1.01 5.97
CA ARG A 409 -23.83 0.71 5.75
C ARG A 409 -24.11 0.11 4.37
N HIS A 410 -23.22 0.29 3.40
CA HIS A 410 -23.27 -0.44 2.13
C HIS A 410 -22.95 -1.92 2.35
N ALA A 411 -23.59 -2.78 1.58
CA ALA A 411 -23.28 -4.20 1.53
C ALA A 411 -23.07 -4.63 0.10
N THR A 412 -21.89 -5.18 -0.19
CA THR A 412 -21.52 -5.57 -1.54
C THR A 412 -21.15 -7.05 -1.59
N ALA A 413 -21.64 -7.74 -2.61
CA ALA A 413 -21.12 -9.01 -3.09
C ALA A 413 -20.41 -8.81 -4.42
N LEU A 414 -19.23 -9.41 -4.60
CA LEU A 414 -18.50 -9.39 -5.86
C LEU A 414 -18.66 -10.74 -6.56
N VAL A 415 -19.19 -10.76 -7.77
CA VAL A 415 -19.23 -11.96 -8.63
C VAL A 415 -18.34 -11.75 -9.84
N HIS A 416 -17.24 -12.50 -9.89
CA HIS A 416 -16.25 -12.43 -10.96
C HIS A 416 -16.00 -13.80 -11.58
N THR A 417 -16.68 -14.05 -12.70
CA THR A 417 -16.59 -15.33 -13.42
C THR A 417 -15.76 -15.25 -14.71
N SER A 418 -15.77 -14.10 -15.40
CA SER A 418 -15.14 -13.91 -16.71
C SER A 418 -14.53 -12.51 -16.85
N GLN A 419 -13.65 -12.31 -17.82
CA GLN A 419 -13.10 -10.99 -18.19
C GLN A 419 -13.89 -10.30 -19.33
N HIS A 420 -14.87 -10.99 -19.90
CA HIS A 420 -15.59 -10.57 -21.09
C HIS A 420 -16.91 -9.85 -20.74
N ILE A 421 -17.10 -8.66 -21.30
CA ILE A 421 -18.24 -7.78 -21.01
C ILE A 421 -19.59 -8.44 -21.32
N ASP A 422 -19.69 -9.11 -22.46
CA ASP A 422 -20.87 -9.84 -22.91
C ASP A 422 -21.24 -11.03 -21.99
N VAL A 423 -20.29 -11.53 -21.21
CA VAL A 423 -20.56 -12.57 -20.20
C VAL A 423 -21.08 -11.92 -18.92
N HIS A 424 -20.59 -10.74 -18.55
CA HIS A 424 -21.05 -10.03 -17.34
C HIS A 424 -22.53 -9.67 -17.39
N GLU A 425 -23.00 -9.17 -18.53
CA GLU A 425 -24.41 -8.81 -18.73
C GLU A 425 -25.33 -10.02 -18.54
N ARG A 426 -25.04 -11.13 -19.21
CA ARG A 426 -25.81 -12.38 -19.07
C ARG A 426 -25.73 -12.97 -17.67
N THR A 427 -24.56 -12.93 -17.02
CA THR A 427 -24.42 -13.41 -15.64
C THR A 427 -25.25 -12.55 -14.68
N ALA A 428 -25.29 -11.24 -14.89
CA ALA A 428 -26.12 -10.35 -14.10
C ALA A 428 -27.62 -10.64 -14.29
N ASP A 429 -28.07 -10.91 -15.51
CA ASP A 429 -29.46 -11.29 -15.78
C ASP A 429 -29.83 -12.59 -15.05
N ALA A 430 -28.99 -13.63 -15.14
CA ALA A 430 -29.20 -14.89 -14.44
C ALA A 430 -29.27 -14.70 -12.91
N ILE A 431 -28.45 -13.81 -12.35
CA ILE A 431 -28.47 -13.49 -10.91
C ILE A 431 -29.74 -12.71 -10.54
N ARG A 432 -30.19 -11.75 -11.37
CA ARG A 432 -31.43 -10.99 -11.12
C ARG A 432 -32.63 -11.92 -11.05
N ASP A 433 -32.78 -12.81 -12.04
CA ASP A 433 -33.88 -13.77 -12.09
C ASP A 433 -33.91 -14.68 -10.85
N HIS A 434 -32.72 -15.07 -10.36
CA HIS A 434 -32.57 -15.88 -9.17
C HIS A 434 -32.87 -15.12 -7.87
N LEU A 435 -32.39 -13.88 -7.73
CA LEU A 435 -32.72 -13.03 -6.58
C LEU A 435 -34.22 -12.76 -6.51
N ASP A 436 -34.87 -12.50 -7.66
CA ASP A 436 -36.32 -12.35 -7.76
C ASP A 436 -37.08 -13.60 -7.29
N LEU A 437 -36.55 -14.79 -7.59
CA LEU A 437 -37.09 -16.05 -7.08
C LEU A 437 -36.97 -16.12 -5.55
N LEU A 438 -35.79 -15.84 -5.00
CA LEU A 438 -35.55 -15.84 -3.55
C LEU A 438 -36.44 -14.82 -2.82
N ILE A 439 -36.60 -13.60 -3.37
CA ILE A 439 -37.50 -12.57 -2.82
C ILE A 439 -38.92 -13.10 -2.71
N ARG A 440 -39.46 -13.69 -3.78
CA ARG A 440 -40.83 -14.25 -3.79
C ARG A 440 -41.00 -15.39 -2.78
N GLN A 441 -39.99 -16.24 -2.60
CA GLN A 441 -40.03 -17.33 -1.63
C GLN A 441 -39.97 -16.82 -0.18
N LEU A 442 -39.11 -15.84 0.09
CA LEU A 442 -38.99 -15.19 1.40
C LEU A 442 -40.29 -14.46 1.79
N GLN A 443 -40.90 -13.71 0.85
CA GLN A 443 -42.17 -13.02 1.08
C GLN A 443 -43.33 -13.98 1.39
N ARG A 444 -43.30 -15.19 0.80
CA ARG A 444 -44.30 -16.24 1.06
C ARG A 444 -44.03 -17.02 2.34
N GLY A 445 -42.89 -16.82 2.99
CA GLY A 445 -42.48 -17.59 4.16
C GLY A 445 -42.22 -19.06 3.83
N ASP A 446 -41.59 -19.35 2.69
CA ASP A 446 -41.24 -20.72 2.28
C ASP A 446 -40.41 -21.43 3.36
N GLU A 447 -41.01 -22.40 4.04
CA GLU A 447 -40.41 -23.10 5.18
C GLU A 447 -39.15 -23.89 4.77
N ALA A 448 -39.11 -24.44 3.55
CA ALA A 448 -37.96 -25.20 3.09
C ALA A 448 -36.76 -24.28 2.85
N LEU A 449 -36.99 -23.11 2.25
CA LEU A 449 -35.96 -22.09 2.07
C LEU A 449 -35.45 -21.58 3.43
N LEU A 450 -36.36 -21.22 4.34
CA LEU A 450 -35.98 -20.72 5.67
C LEU A 450 -35.18 -21.75 6.47
N GLN A 451 -35.54 -23.04 6.39
CA GLN A 451 -34.80 -24.11 7.06
C GLN A 451 -33.41 -24.32 6.44
N ALA A 452 -33.29 -24.22 5.11
CA ALA A 452 -32.00 -24.28 4.42
C ALA A 452 -31.09 -23.11 4.83
N LEU A 453 -31.62 -21.89 4.83
CA LEU A 453 -30.90 -20.69 5.27
C LEU A 453 -30.47 -20.78 6.74
N ARG A 454 -31.34 -21.29 7.63
CA ARG A 454 -31.01 -21.50 9.05
C ARG A 454 -29.84 -22.46 9.22
N THR A 455 -29.86 -23.56 8.48
CA THR A 455 -28.82 -24.59 8.52
C THR A 455 -27.50 -24.00 8.03
N GLN A 456 -27.52 -23.32 6.88
CA GLN A 456 -26.36 -22.64 6.32
C GLN A 456 -25.80 -21.60 7.30
N TRP A 457 -26.64 -20.72 7.85
CA TRP A 457 -26.21 -19.70 8.83
C TRP A 457 -25.49 -20.31 10.02
N LYS A 458 -26.08 -21.36 10.62
CA LYS A 458 -25.48 -22.04 11.77
C LYS A 458 -24.13 -22.64 11.41
N THR A 459 -24.04 -23.40 10.34
CA THR A 459 -22.78 -24.00 9.88
C THR A 459 -21.71 -22.94 9.62
N GLU A 460 -22.09 -21.81 9.03
CA GLU A 460 -21.16 -20.74 8.72
C GLU A 460 -20.66 -19.98 9.97
N CYS A 461 -21.52 -19.78 10.97
CA CYS A 461 -21.12 -19.20 12.26
C CYS A 461 -20.28 -20.16 13.11
N ASP A 462 -20.51 -21.47 13.01
CA ASP A 462 -19.70 -22.47 13.71
C ASP A 462 -18.28 -22.55 13.11
N ARG A 463 -18.13 -22.34 11.80
CA ARG A 463 -16.83 -22.35 11.10
C ARG A 463 -16.02 -21.06 11.33
N VAL A 464 -16.69 -19.92 11.42
CA VAL A 464 -16.05 -18.64 11.74
C VAL A 464 -16.85 -17.93 12.85
N PRO A 465 -16.52 -18.23 14.11
CA PRO A 465 -17.17 -17.60 15.26
C PRO A 465 -16.94 -16.09 15.30
N ALA A 466 -18.00 -15.33 15.61
CA ALA A 466 -17.91 -13.88 15.79
C ALA A 466 -16.95 -13.48 16.95
N ALA A 467 -16.83 -14.36 17.95
CA ALA A 467 -15.95 -14.17 19.10
C ALA A 467 -14.45 -14.10 18.73
N ASP A 468 -14.04 -14.74 17.63
CA ASP A 468 -12.65 -14.69 17.14
C ASP A 468 -12.25 -13.27 16.67
N PHE A 469 -13.22 -12.37 16.51
CA PHE A 469 -13.05 -11.00 16.04
C PHE A 469 -13.58 -9.96 17.04
N ASP A 470 -13.83 -10.34 18.29
CA ASP A 470 -14.43 -9.48 19.32
C ASP A 470 -15.81 -8.93 18.93
N LEU A 471 -16.61 -9.73 18.22
CA LEU A 471 -17.95 -9.37 17.74
C LEU A 471 -19.04 -10.22 18.38
N ASP A 472 -20.23 -9.62 18.52
CA ASP A 472 -21.41 -10.30 19.02
C ASP A 472 -22.06 -11.17 17.94
N SER A 473 -22.45 -12.39 18.30
CA SER A 473 -23.23 -13.26 17.42
C SER A 473 -24.66 -12.74 17.25
N VAL A 474 -25.22 -12.95 16.07
CA VAL A 474 -26.59 -12.52 15.73
C VAL A 474 -27.50 -13.75 15.70
N SER A 475 -28.64 -13.69 16.37
CA SER A 475 -29.61 -14.79 16.39
C SER A 475 -30.28 -14.99 15.03
N TRP A 476 -30.60 -16.25 14.74
CA TRP A 476 -31.33 -16.61 13.52
C TRP A 476 -32.67 -15.87 13.42
N GLU A 477 -33.38 -15.72 14.54
CA GLU A 477 -34.70 -15.09 14.59
C GLU A 477 -34.62 -13.62 14.16
N ALA A 478 -33.57 -12.90 14.55
CA ALA A 478 -33.34 -11.52 14.12
C ALA A 478 -33.02 -11.44 12.62
N ILE A 479 -32.19 -12.37 12.12
CA ILE A 479 -31.84 -12.45 10.69
C ILE A 479 -33.08 -12.77 9.85
N ALA A 480 -33.85 -13.77 10.24
CA ALA A 480 -35.08 -14.17 9.56
C ALA A 480 -36.08 -13.02 9.45
N GLY A 481 -36.19 -12.19 10.50
CA GLY A 481 -37.04 -11.00 10.49
C GLY A 481 -36.56 -9.90 9.53
N ALA A 482 -35.25 -9.76 9.31
CA ALA A 482 -34.67 -8.74 8.45
C ALA A 482 -34.50 -9.18 6.98
N LEU A 483 -34.46 -10.48 6.71
CA LEU A 483 -34.19 -11.05 5.39
C LEU A 483 -35.09 -10.52 4.26
N PRO A 484 -36.43 -10.44 4.40
CA PRO A 484 -37.29 -9.95 3.32
C PRO A 484 -36.93 -8.53 2.85
N ALA A 485 -36.68 -7.62 3.80
CA ALA A 485 -36.32 -6.23 3.51
C ALA A 485 -34.88 -6.08 2.97
N VAL A 486 -33.99 -7.03 3.27
CA VAL A 486 -32.65 -7.08 2.68
C VAL A 486 -32.72 -7.58 1.25
N ALA A 487 -33.48 -8.65 1.01
CA ALA A 487 -33.65 -9.23 -0.31
C ALA A 487 -34.30 -8.24 -1.30
N GLU A 488 -35.34 -7.51 -0.86
CA GLU A 488 -35.99 -6.48 -1.69
C GLU A 488 -35.06 -5.29 -2.01
N ALA A 489 -34.11 -4.99 -1.13
CA ALA A 489 -33.14 -3.92 -1.34
C ALA A 489 -31.93 -4.34 -2.20
N ALA A 490 -31.79 -5.63 -2.52
CA ALA A 490 -30.63 -6.15 -3.24
C ALA A 490 -30.72 -5.85 -4.74
N GLU A 491 -29.69 -5.17 -5.26
CA GLU A 491 -29.61 -4.74 -6.66
C GLU A 491 -28.42 -5.40 -7.36
N VAL A 492 -28.58 -5.79 -8.63
CA VAL A 492 -27.49 -6.36 -9.44
C VAL A 492 -26.94 -5.31 -10.40
N ILE A 493 -25.67 -4.95 -10.21
CA ILE A 493 -24.98 -3.95 -11.03
C ILE A 493 -23.86 -4.56 -11.84
N VAL A 494 -23.77 -4.14 -13.10
CA VAL A 494 -22.66 -4.49 -13.98
C VAL A 494 -21.71 -3.31 -14.08
N ASP A 495 -20.47 -3.48 -13.61
CA ASP A 495 -19.39 -2.49 -13.81
C ASP A 495 -18.34 -3.07 -14.76
N ASN A 496 -18.23 -2.47 -15.95
CA ASN A 496 -17.27 -2.86 -16.95
C ASN A 496 -16.74 -1.62 -17.70
N SER A 497 -15.73 -1.79 -18.56
CA SER A 497 -15.11 -0.65 -19.25
C SER A 497 -16.02 0.08 -20.25
N ARG A 498 -17.21 -0.47 -20.57
CA ARG A 498 -18.23 0.16 -21.41
C ARG A 498 -19.40 0.75 -20.62
N SER A 499 -19.55 0.44 -19.32
CA SER A 499 -20.67 0.94 -18.54
C SER A 499 -20.52 2.45 -18.30
N SER A 500 -21.59 3.20 -18.60
CA SER A 500 -21.68 4.63 -18.26
C SER A 500 -21.96 4.83 -16.77
N GLU A 501 -22.65 3.88 -16.15
CA GLU A 501 -22.85 3.81 -14.72
C GLU A 501 -21.62 3.14 -14.08
N ARG A 502 -20.93 3.89 -13.24
CA ARG A 502 -19.90 3.39 -12.32
C ARG A 502 -20.56 3.11 -10.99
N LEU A 503 -20.08 2.11 -10.27
CA LEU A 503 -20.44 1.95 -8.86
C LEU A 503 -20.07 3.23 -8.11
N SER A 504 -21.08 3.93 -7.61
CA SER A 504 -20.91 5.02 -6.65
C SER A 504 -21.48 4.57 -5.31
N PHE A 505 -20.71 4.84 -4.27
CA PHE A 505 -21.11 4.67 -2.88
C PHE A 505 -21.26 6.07 -2.32
N ASP A 506 -22.45 6.38 -1.82
CA ASP A 506 -22.79 7.62 -1.17
C ASP A 506 -23.28 7.28 0.23
N ASP A 507 -22.65 7.86 1.25
CA ASP A 507 -22.92 7.58 2.66
C ASP A 507 -24.37 7.93 3.04
N ASP A 508 -24.99 8.86 2.32
CA ASP A 508 -26.38 9.28 2.53
C ASP A 508 -27.40 8.25 2.00
N ASN A 509 -26.98 7.34 1.11
CA ASN A 509 -27.85 6.31 0.53
C ASN A 509 -27.19 4.92 0.59
N PRO A 510 -27.33 4.19 1.71
CA PRO A 510 -26.82 2.82 1.84
C PRO A 510 -27.43 1.85 0.82
N ARG A 511 -26.57 1.09 0.14
CA ARG A 511 -26.96 0.21 -0.98
C ARG A 511 -26.63 -1.26 -0.67
N VAL A 512 -27.44 -2.18 -1.17
CA VAL A 512 -27.15 -3.63 -1.16
C VAL A 512 -26.92 -4.07 -2.59
N ILE A 513 -25.68 -4.37 -2.95
CA ILE A 513 -25.26 -4.52 -4.35
C ILE A 513 -24.61 -5.88 -4.57
N VAL A 514 -25.07 -6.60 -5.60
CA VAL A 514 -24.32 -7.69 -6.23
C VAL A 514 -23.63 -7.13 -7.46
N ALA A 515 -22.32 -6.88 -7.35
CA ALA A 515 -21.49 -6.35 -8.41
C ALA A 515 -20.98 -7.49 -9.30
N VAL A 516 -21.32 -7.44 -10.58
CA VAL A 516 -20.88 -8.38 -11.62
C VAL A 516 -19.96 -7.65 -12.59
N GLY A 517 -18.76 -8.16 -12.84
CA GLY A 517 -17.87 -7.47 -13.78
C GLY A 517 -16.49 -8.07 -13.92
N GLY A 518 -15.61 -7.29 -14.56
CA GLY A 518 -14.31 -7.74 -15.04
C GLY A 518 -13.14 -6.93 -14.49
N ASN A 519 -12.22 -6.55 -15.39
CA ASN A 519 -10.95 -5.93 -14.99
C ASN A 519 -11.12 -4.62 -14.21
N THR A 520 -12.19 -3.84 -14.44
CA THR A 520 -12.48 -2.60 -13.71
C THR A 520 -12.86 -2.85 -12.26
N LEU A 521 -13.63 -3.90 -11.96
CA LEU A 521 -13.92 -4.33 -10.58
C LEU A 521 -12.70 -4.94 -9.89
N SER A 522 -11.80 -5.56 -10.67
CA SER A 522 -10.56 -6.11 -10.13
C SER A 522 -9.46 -5.08 -9.88
N ARG A 523 -9.53 -3.88 -10.49
CA ARG A 523 -8.48 -2.85 -10.43
C ARG A 523 -9.07 -1.44 -10.35
N GLY A 524 -8.86 -0.78 -9.23
CA GLY A 524 -8.97 0.68 -9.13
C GLY A 524 -10.30 1.23 -8.64
N LEU A 525 -11.15 0.40 -8.02
CA LEU A 525 -12.33 0.84 -7.29
C LEU A 525 -12.33 0.17 -5.90
N THR A 526 -12.64 0.93 -4.84
CA THR A 526 -12.92 0.40 -3.51
C THR A 526 -14.36 -0.09 -3.48
N LEU A 527 -14.58 -1.38 -3.19
CA LEU A 527 -15.92 -1.93 -2.99
C LEU A 527 -16.29 -1.76 -1.51
N GLU A 528 -17.05 -0.73 -1.23
CA GLU A 528 -17.52 -0.41 0.11
C GLU A 528 -18.41 -1.55 0.65
N GLY A 529 -18.10 -2.01 1.86
CA GLY A 529 -18.85 -3.05 2.54
C GLY A 529 -18.84 -4.42 1.84
N LEU A 530 -17.75 -4.80 1.17
CA LEU A 530 -17.61 -6.13 0.57
C LEU A 530 -17.68 -7.25 1.63
N ALA A 531 -18.71 -8.09 1.56
CA ALA A 531 -18.93 -9.22 2.47
C ALA A 531 -18.76 -10.58 1.79
N VAL A 532 -19.25 -10.73 0.57
CA VAL A 532 -19.18 -11.99 -0.18
C VAL A 532 -18.39 -11.80 -1.47
N SER A 533 -17.48 -12.73 -1.77
CA SER A 533 -16.75 -12.77 -3.03
C SER A 533 -16.91 -14.13 -3.69
N PHE A 534 -17.51 -14.17 -4.88
CA PHE A 534 -17.58 -15.37 -5.71
C PHE A 534 -16.63 -15.21 -6.89
N PHE A 535 -15.59 -16.04 -6.94
CA PHE A 535 -14.47 -15.83 -7.85
C PHE A 535 -13.96 -17.15 -8.43
N VAL A 536 -14.13 -17.33 -9.73
CA VAL A 536 -13.71 -18.55 -10.46
C VAL A 536 -12.85 -18.25 -11.70
N ARG A 537 -12.40 -17.00 -11.79
CA ARG A 537 -11.52 -16.54 -12.87
C ARG A 537 -10.09 -17.01 -12.62
N THR A 538 -9.44 -17.51 -13.65
CA THR A 538 -8.03 -17.86 -13.61
C THR A 538 -7.16 -16.63 -13.91
N ALA A 539 -6.07 -16.49 -13.15
CA ALA A 539 -4.97 -15.57 -13.43
C ALA A 539 -3.65 -16.35 -13.35
N SER A 540 -2.70 -16.02 -14.22
CA SER A 540 -1.45 -16.77 -14.38
C SER A 540 -0.25 -16.09 -13.72
N ALA A 541 -0.45 -14.98 -13.01
CA ALA A 541 0.63 -14.18 -12.44
C ALA A 541 0.32 -13.72 -11.00
N TYR A 542 1.36 -13.65 -10.15
CA TYR A 542 1.24 -13.28 -8.74
C TYR A 542 0.66 -11.86 -8.57
N ASP A 543 1.23 -10.90 -9.30
CA ASP A 543 0.79 -9.49 -9.29
C ASP A 543 -0.73 -9.36 -9.53
N THR A 544 -1.23 -10.12 -10.49
CA THR A 544 -2.61 -10.09 -10.93
C THR A 544 -3.51 -10.76 -9.90
N LEU A 545 -3.10 -11.88 -9.30
CA LEU A 545 -3.85 -12.55 -8.25
C LEU A 545 -4.01 -11.67 -7.00
N LEU A 546 -2.93 -11.07 -6.49
CA LEU A 546 -3.00 -10.21 -5.31
C LEU A 546 -3.81 -8.93 -5.57
N GLN A 547 -3.69 -8.34 -6.76
CA GLN A 547 -4.50 -7.17 -7.14
C GLN A 547 -5.99 -7.48 -7.27
N MET A 548 -6.35 -8.73 -7.60
CA MET A 548 -7.74 -9.18 -7.68
C MET A 548 -8.36 -9.47 -6.31
N GLY A 549 -7.56 -9.71 -5.27
CA GLY A 549 -8.01 -10.01 -3.92
C GLY A 549 -8.63 -8.81 -3.19
N ARG A 550 -9.80 -8.36 -3.64
CA ARG A 550 -10.54 -7.23 -3.03
C ARG A 550 -11.08 -7.57 -1.64
N TRP A 551 -11.11 -8.86 -1.30
CA TRP A 551 -11.48 -9.37 0.02
C TRP A 551 -10.41 -9.15 1.10
N PHE A 552 -9.20 -8.71 0.74
CA PHE A 552 -8.23 -8.19 1.72
C PHE A 552 -8.67 -6.80 2.22
N GLY A 553 -8.12 -6.35 3.35
CA GLY A 553 -8.41 -5.03 3.90
C GLY A 553 -9.15 -5.04 5.24
N TYR A 554 -9.56 -3.85 5.66
CA TYR A 554 -10.27 -3.65 6.92
C TYR A 554 -11.74 -4.08 6.82
N ARG A 555 -12.26 -4.71 7.89
CA ARG A 555 -13.63 -5.22 7.98
C ARG A 555 -14.27 -4.87 9.32
N ASN A 556 -14.24 -3.57 9.64
CA ASN A 556 -14.65 -3.03 10.93
C ASN A 556 -16.12 -3.38 11.23
N GLY A 557 -16.34 -4.21 12.26
CA GLY A 557 -17.68 -4.61 12.72
C GLY A 557 -18.31 -5.82 12.01
N TYR A 558 -17.64 -6.42 11.01
CA TYR A 558 -18.21 -7.54 10.24
C TYR A 558 -17.18 -8.53 9.66
N ALA A 559 -15.95 -8.55 10.17
CA ALA A 559 -14.89 -9.47 9.73
C ALA A 559 -15.33 -10.94 9.67
N ASP A 560 -16.03 -11.41 10.70
CA ASP A 560 -16.59 -12.75 10.85
C ASP A 560 -17.62 -13.14 9.78
N LEU A 561 -18.21 -12.14 9.10
CA LEU A 561 -19.23 -12.33 8.07
C LEU A 561 -18.66 -12.39 6.66
N THR A 562 -17.34 -12.29 6.50
CA THR A 562 -16.72 -12.32 5.18
C THR A 562 -16.59 -13.75 4.66
N ARG A 563 -16.99 -14.01 3.41
CA ARG A 563 -16.87 -15.34 2.80
C ARG A 563 -16.44 -15.26 1.34
N ILE A 564 -15.67 -16.24 0.91
CA ILE A 564 -15.12 -16.30 -0.44
C ILE A 564 -15.39 -17.68 -1.05
N TRP A 565 -16.06 -17.71 -2.20
CA TRP A 565 -16.24 -18.91 -3.01
C TRP A 565 -15.22 -18.90 -4.14
N MET A 566 -14.39 -19.94 -4.21
CA MET A 566 -13.41 -20.11 -5.28
C MET A 566 -13.02 -21.58 -5.49
N THR A 567 -12.29 -21.88 -6.55
CA THR A 567 -11.75 -23.23 -6.76
C THR A 567 -10.61 -23.53 -5.78
N ASP A 568 -10.44 -24.81 -5.42
CA ASP A 568 -9.34 -25.25 -4.54
C ASP A 568 -7.96 -24.94 -5.13
N GLU A 569 -7.84 -24.96 -6.46
CA GLU A 569 -6.62 -24.56 -7.17
C GLU A 569 -6.25 -23.10 -6.85
N MET A 570 -7.21 -22.18 -6.94
CA MET A 570 -6.95 -20.78 -6.59
C MET A 570 -6.68 -20.60 -5.10
N ARG A 571 -7.38 -21.33 -4.23
CA ARG A 571 -7.12 -21.33 -2.80
C ARG A 571 -5.66 -21.70 -2.53
N GLY A 572 -5.16 -22.76 -3.18
CA GLY A 572 -3.75 -23.17 -3.10
C GLY A 572 -2.79 -22.11 -3.63
N TRP A 573 -3.14 -21.40 -4.71
CA TRP A 573 -2.34 -20.28 -5.22
C TRP A 573 -2.25 -19.12 -4.23
N PHE A 574 -3.36 -18.74 -3.57
CA PHE A 574 -3.32 -17.68 -2.56
C PHE A 574 -2.57 -18.09 -1.29
N HIS A 575 -2.67 -19.35 -0.87
CA HIS A 575 -1.86 -19.91 0.21
C HIS A 575 -0.36 -19.80 -0.11
N HIS A 576 0.06 -20.21 -1.32
CA HIS A 576 1.45 -20.05 -1.76
C HIS A 576 1.88 -18.58 -1.82
N LEU A 577 1.01 -17.69 -2.29
CA LEU A 577 1.30 -16.25 -2.34
C LEU A 577 1.47 -15.63 -0.96
N ALA A 578 0.72 -16.08 0.05
CA ALA A 578 0.90 -15.64 1.42
C ALA A 578 2.29 -15.99 1.94
N THR A 579 2.81 -17.17 1.62
CA THR A 579 4.20 -17.56 1.91
C THR A 579 5.20 -16.65 1.19
N VAL A 580 5.03 -16.42 -0.11
CA VAL A 580 5.91 -15.55 -0.90
C VAL A 580 5.95 -14.12 -0.35
N GLU A 581 4.79 -13.58 0.05
CA GLU A 581 4.70 -12.24 0.64
C GLU A 581 5.50 -12.16 1.95
N GLN A 582 5.36 -13.16 2.82
CA GLN A 582 6.07 -13.20 4.09
C GLN A 582 7.60 -13.33 3.91
N GLU A 583 8.06 -14.12 2.94
CA GLU A 583 9.49 -14.23 2.61
C GLU A 583 10.08 -12.89 2.12
N ILE A 584 9.34 -12.17 1.27
CA ILE A 584 9.77 -10.85 0.78
C ILE A 584 9.89 -9.87 1.95
N ARG A 585 8.90 -9.84 2.86
CA ARG A 585 8.91 -8.95 4.02
C ARG A 585 10.08 -9.27 4.96
N TYR A 586 10.36 -10.56 5.17
CA TYR A 586 11.54 -10.98 5.93
C TYR A 586 12.85 -10.53 5.28
N ASP A 587 13.01 -10.69 3.96
CA ASP A 587 14.19 -10.21 3.25
C ASP A 587 14.33 -8.67 3.35
N VAL A 588 13.22 -7.92 3.36
CA VAL A 588 13.22 -6.46 3.57
C VAL A 588 13.58 -6.08 5.01
N GLU A 589 13.04 -6.78 6.01
CA GLU A 589 13.39 -6.57 7.42
C GLU A 589 14.90 -6.78 7.66
N ARG A 590 15.47 -7.78 7.00
CA ARG A 590 16.92 -8.03 7.06
C ARG A 590 17.75 -6.87 6.50
N LEU A 591 17.28 -6.19 5.45
CA LEU A 591 17.96 -4.98 4.94
C LEU A 591 18.07 -3.91 6.03
N GLU A 592 17.00 -3.73 6.80
CA GLU A 592 16.97 -2.74 7.89
C GLU A 592 17.86 -3.16 9.06
N VAL A 593 17.73 -4.40 9.53
CA VAL A 593 18.48 -4.93 10.70
C VAL A 593 19.98 -5.04 10.40
N GLU A 594 20.35 -5.45 9.19
CA GLU A 594 21.74 -5.60 8.78
C GLU A 594 22.35 -4.30 8.19
N HIS A 595 21.56 -3.22 8.11
CA HIS A 595 21.94 -1.93 7.51
C HIS A 595 22.46 -2.06 6.07
N LEU A 596 21.78 -2.89 5.28
CA LEU A 596 22.10 -3.14 3.88
C LEU A 596 21.13 -2.39 2.97
N THR A 597 21.64 -1.93 1.85
CA THR A 597 20.83 -1.40 0.76
C THR A 597 20.39 -2.53 -0.19
N PRO A 598 19.29 -2.36 -0.93
CA PRO A 598 18.89 -3.30 -1.98
C PRO A 598 19.94 -3.51 -3.08
N GLU A 599 20.89 -2.59 -3.25
CA GLU A 599 22.04 -2.77 -4.14
C GLU A 599 23.05 -3.81 -3.59
N GLN A 600 23.19 -3.89 -2.27
CA GLN A 600 24.08 -4.85 -1.61
C GLN A 600 23.44 -6.23 -1.42
N PHE A 601 22.13 -6.28 -1.17
CA PHE A 601 21.38 -7.52 -0.99
C PHE A 601 20.04 -7.46 -1.72
N GLY A 602 19.88 -8.31 -2.75
CA GLY A 602 18.65 -8.37 -3.54
C GLY A 602 17.57 -9.23 -2.88
N VAL A 603 16.33 -8.77 -2.96
CA VAL A 603 15.15 -9.51 -2.48
C VAL A 603 14.89 -10.74 -3.36
N ARG A 604 14.65 -11.90 -2.76
CA ARG A 604 14.35 -13.14 -3.48
C ARG A 604 12.85 -13.36 -3.58
N ILE A 605 12.42 -14.00 -4.66
CA ILE A 605 11.01 -14.34 -4.87
C ILE A 605 10.92 -15.84 -5.17
N ARG A 606 10.18 -16.56 -4.33
CA ARG A 606 9.89 -17.98 -4.52
C ARG A 606 9.04 -18.19 -5.79
N THR A 607 9.47 -19.13 -6.61
CA THR A 607 8.80 -19.48 -7.87
C THR A 607 7.78 -20.58 -7.68
N HIS A 608 6.82 -20.67 -8.60
CA HIS A 608 5.78 -21.69 -8.61
C HIS A 608 5.71 -22.37 -10.00
N PRO A 609 5.46 -23.69 -10.10
CA PRO A 609 5.46 -24.39 -11.39
C PRO A 609 4.43 -23.86 -12.41
N SER A 610 3.27 -23.43 -11.93
CA SER A 610 2.13 -23.04 -12.78
C SER A 610 1.89 -21.53 -12.85
N LEU A 611 2.57 -20.73 -12.03
CA LEU A 611 2.31 -19.28 -11.91
C LEU A 611 3.58 -18.50 -12.19
N ALA A 612 3.43 -17.43 -12.97
CA ALA A 612 4.49 -16.47 -13.19
C ALA A 612 4.56 -15.46 -12.04
N VAL A 613 5.76 -14.99 -11.70
CA VAL A 613 5.93 -13.92 -10.70
C VAL A 613 5.31 -12.60 -11.20
N THR A 614 5.64 -12.23 -12.43
CA THR A 614 4.99 -11.13 -13.17
C THR A 614 5.11 -11.40 -14.67
N SER A 615 4.68 -10.47 -15.52
CA SER A 615 4.79 -10.62 -16.98
C SER A 615 6.25 -10.82 -17.41
N ALA A 616 6.50 -11.70 -18.39
CA ALA A 616 7.84 -11.98 -18.91
C ALA A 616 8.61 -10.72 -19.34
N ALA A 617 7.90 -9.72 -19.87
CA ALA A 617 8.49 -8.44 -20.25
C ALA A 617 9.07 -7.64 -19.07
N LYS A 618 8.62 -7.87 -17.83
CA LYS A 618 9.15 -7.21 -16.62
C LYS A 618 10.22 -8.04 -15.91
N MET A 619 10.47 -9.29 -16.33
CA MET A 619 11.44 -10.20 -15.69
C MET A 619 12.71 -10.40 -16.53
N GLN A 620 13.01 -9.48 -17.46
CA GLN A 620 14.08 -9.67 -18.45
C GLN A 620 15.48 -9.76 -17.82
N HIS A 621 15.65 -9.20 -16.62
CA HIS A 621 16.91 -9.20 -15.86
C HIS A 621 16.88 -10.14 -14.65
N ALA A 622 15.78 -10.88 -14.47
CA ALA A 622 15.63 -11.84 -13.38
C ALA A 622 16.61 -13.01 -13.57
N ARG A 623 17.26 -13.43 -12.48
CA ARG A 623 18.14 -14.60 -12.45
C ARG A 623 17.50 -15.70 -11.64
N THR A 624 17.25 -16.85 -12.26
CA THR A 624 16.81 -18.03 -11.53
C THR A 624 17.96 -18.56 -10.68
N ALA A 625 17.72 -18.71 -9.39
CA ALA A 625 18.62 -19.36 -8.47
C ALA A 625 17.96 -20.62 -7.92
N GLU A 626 18.72 -21.70 -7.84
CA GLU A 626 18.28 -22.94 -7.20
C GLU A 626 18.89 -23.00 -5.80
N ALA A 627 18.05 -23.09 -4.78
CA ALA A 627 18.47 -23.41 -3.43
C ALA A 627 18.20 -24.91 -3.19
N SER A 628 19.24 -25.70 -2.94
CA SER A 628 19.11 -27.12 -2.61
C SER A 628 19.19 -27.31 -1.10
N TYR A 629 18.33 -28.18 -0.57
CA TYR A 629 18.39 -28.64 0.82
C TYR A 629 19.41 -29.76 1.04
N ALA A 630 20.31 -30.04 0.09
CA ALA A 630 21.35 -31.05 0.27
C ALA A 630 22.14 -30.79 1.57
N GLY A 631 21.99 -31.69 2.55
CA GLY A 631 22.63 -31.60 3.86
C GLY A 631 21.75 -31.08 5.01
N ARG A 632 20.51 -30.65 4.76
CA ARG A 632 19.51 -30.38 5.81
C ARG A 632 18.41 -31.44 5.80
N ARG A 633 18.13 -32.04 6.97
CA ARG A 633 16.98 -32.94 7.16
C ARG A 633 15.77 -32.09 7.54
N LEU A 634 15.11 -31.48 6.55
CA LEU A 634 13.78 -30.91 6.75
C LEU A 634 12.80 -32.07 6.88
N GLN A 635 12.39 -32.35 8.11
CA GLN A 635 11.35 -33.34 8.38
C GLN A 635 10.01 -32.59 8.35
N THR A 636 9.20 -32.80 7.31
CA THR A 636 7.81 -32.35 7.27
C THR A 636 7.05 -33.00 8.41
N ILE A 637 6.72 -32.24 9.45
CA ILE A 637 5.94 -32.71 10.61
C ILE A 637 4.45 -32.35 10.50
N LEU A 638 4.08 -31.55 9.51
CA LEU A 638 2.70 -31.15 9.24
C LEU A 638 2.17 -31.91 8.04
N PHE A 639 1.44 -32.98 8.34
CA PHE A 639 0.52 -33.60 7.40
C PHE A 639 -0.87 -33.00 7.65
N ASN A 640 -1.66 -32.82 6.60
CA ASN A 640 -3.07 -32.48 6.67
C ASN A 640 -3.87 -33.67 7.24
N HIS A 641 -3.60 -33.99 8.51
CA HIS A 641 -3.94 -35.23 9.19
C HIS A 641 -5.42 -35.27 9.62
N ARG A 642 -6.11 -34.13 9.51
CA ARG A 642 -7.53 -33.98 9.82
C ARG A 642 -8.42 -34.18 8.59
N ASP A 643 -7.86 -34.04 7.39
CA ASP A 643 -8.59 -34.26 6.14
C ASP A 643 -8.50 -35.74 5.71
N ARG A 644 -9.54 -36.49 6.07
CA ARG A 644 -9.61 -37.94 5.82
C ARG A 644 -9.70 -38.27 4.33
N GLU A 645 -10.32 -37.41 3.52
CA GLU A 645 -10.51 -37.64 2.10
C GLU A 645 -9.19 -37.40 1.35
N TRP A 646 -8.51 -36.30 1.67
CA TRP A 646 -7.18 -35.99 1.16
C TRP A 646 -6.15 -37.08 1.47
N LEU A 647 -6.15 -37.60 2.70
CA LEU A 647 -5.28 -38.72 3.07
C LEU A 647 -5.61 -40.00 2.29
N ALA A 648 -6.88 -40.29 2.07
CA ALA A 648 -7.31 -41.47 1.32
C ALA A 648 -6.89 -41.39 -0.16
N ASP A 649 -7.00 -40.21 -0.76
CA ASP A 649 -6.58 -39.95 -2.13
C ASP A 649 -5.05 -40.03 -2.28
N ASN A 650 -4.29 -39.52 -1.32
CA ASN A 650 -2.83 -39.66 -1.30
C ASN A 650 -2.41 -41.13 -1.17
N ILE A 651 -3.08 -41.91 -0.32
CA ILE A 651 -2.85 -43.35 -0.20
C ILE A 651 -3.14 -44.03 -1.55
N LYS A 652 -4.25 -43.69 -2.20
CA LYS A 652 -4.64 -44.27 -3.50
C LYS A 652 -3.66 -43.89 -4.62
N ALA A 653 -3.19 -42.64 -4.64
CA ALA A 653 -2.18 -42.16 -5.58
C ALA A 653 -0.84 -42.88 -5.36
N ALA A 654 -0.40 -43.03 -4.11
CA ALA A 654 0.80 -43.78 -3.75
C ALA A 654 0.69 -45.26 -4.14
N GLN A 655 -0.45 -45.91 -3.86
CA GLN A 655 -0.73 -47.28 -4.28
C GLN A 655 -0.71 -47.42 -5.81
N THR A 656 -1.24 -46.44 -6.52
CA THR A 656 -1.23 -46.43 -8.00
C THR A 656 0.20 -46.31 -8.52
N LEU A 657 1.00 -45.39 -7.98
CA LEU A 657 2.42 -45.21 -8.35
C LEU A 657 3.24 -46.48 -8.08
N LEU A 658 3.09 -47.07 -6.89
CA LEU A 658 3.75 -48.32 -6.50
C LEU A 658 3.29 -49.49 -7.38
N GLY A 659 2.01 -49.54 -7.74
CA GLY A 659 1.47 -50.55 -8.64
C GLY A 659 2.00 -50.44 -10.06
N VAL A 660 2.28 -49.23 -10.55
CA VAL A 660 2.95 -49.00 -11.84
C VAL A 660 4.40 -49.47 -11.79
N TYR A 661 5.13 -49.15 -10.72
CA TYR A 661 6.51 -49.59 -10.53
C TYR A 661 6.66 -51.10 -10.32
N GLN A 662 5.72 -51.74 -9.62
CA GLN A 662 5.76 -53.21 -9.46
C GLN A 662 5.56 -53.93 -10.79
N ARG A 663 4.74 -53.40 -11.70
CA ARG A 663 4.56 -53.98 -13.05
C ARG A 663 5.80 -53.81 -13.93
N SER A 664 6.56 -52.72 -13.78
CA SER A 664 7.82 -52.55 -14.54
C SER A 664 8.91 -53.51 -14.07
N TRP A 665 8.95 -53.89 -12.79
CA TRP A 665 9.92 -54.84 -12.24
C TRP A 665 9.62 -56.31 -12.53
N THR A 666 8.35 -56.70 -12.74
CA THR A 666 8.00 -58.08 -13.15
C THR A 666 8.19 -58.35 -14.64
N THR A 667 8.54 -57.34 -15.43
CA THR A 667 8.70 -57.45 -16.90
C THR A 667 10.15 -57.20 -17.36
N SER A 668 11.13 -57.20 -16.44
CA SER A 668 12.57 -57.13 -16.74
C SER A 668 13.30 -58.41 -16.37
#